data_AF-A0A8C2F839-F1
#
_entry.id   AF-A0A8C2F839-F1
#
_cell.length_a   1.000
_cell.length_b   1.000
_cell.length_c   1.000
_cell.angle_alpha   90.00
_cell.angle_beta   90.00
_cell.angle_gamma   90.00
#
_symmetry.space_group_name_H-M   'P 1'
#
loop_
_entity.id
_entity.type
_entity.pdbx_description
1 polymer ?
#
loop_
_entity_poly.entity_id
_entity_poly.type
_entity_poly.pdbx_seq_one_letter_code
_entity_poly.pdbx_strand_id
1 'polypeptide(L)'
;MLTPLGRLDKYISSENIFNRQMVARSLLDTLRAISEDERECVSVLERIDRLADDSEPTVRAELMEQIPHIAIFCQENRPSIPFAFSKYLLPIVVRYLSDQNNLVRKTSQAALLVLLEQELMERGDVESLVCPVLVDLTAPDSSDDVKTEAMAIICKVAPMVGRDVTERLFLPRFCEMCCDSRMFHVRKVCAANFGDMCGVVGGEATEELLLPRFFQLCSDNVWGVRKACAECFMTVSSASSPDVRRTKLSSLFISLISDPSRWVRQAAFQSLGQFISTFAGPCSNTGQYFRDEAENKNKKSPIYVHNPVKVLSTEGGGEQTAEVLSADEPCCADADAQKCLPEETQPSSRAPAQEIPEQELFNSFHYWRTPVPRIAPELELELEDRRPSAPALDRKQLQELIENLEPHIDDPDVKAQVDVLTAALRATALDSGLEDAFLEPRAARSNPFSSQQPSEHLPADTQRKRERERECVCVTLTTSTGVRAGADRMCVSLSVCVCVCQWKVRRTLAFSIHELALILGDQLTAAHLVPIFNSFLKDLDEVRIGVLKHLYDFLKLLHQDTRRKYLYQLQEFLVTDNSRNWRFRSELAEQLVLLLELYSAQDVHDYLRPLALCLCTDRVSSVRWTSYRLVSEIIRKLSSCSSLLVSFLGELVEKFCHSQKWSGRQAFAFVCQLSIEEECLSLDQFSEHLLPPLLQLASDPVPNVRVLLAKTLRQTLLEREYFLSSVNCQQVALEHTLVALQTDVDKDVKYFASVHPGSTRLNEDAMSTTSSTY
;
A
#
# COMPACT_ATOMS: atom_id res chain seq x y z
N MET A 1 -48.03 21.33 31.91
CA MET A 1 -46.84 21.65 31.09
C MET A 1 -47.30 22.08 29.70
N LEU A 2 -46.43 22.66 28.85
CA LEU A 2 -46.76 22.89 27.44
C LEU A 2 -46.63 21.58 26.64
N THR A 3 -47.62 21.32 25.77
CA THR A 3 -47.60 20.25 24.77
C THR A 3 -46.40 20.40 23.81
N PRO A 4 -45.99 19.36 23.06
CA PRO A 4 -44.90 19.46 22.10
C PRO A 4 -45.16 20.58 21.07
N LEU A 5 -46.34 20.60 20.44
CA LEU A 5 -46.75 21.63 19.48
C LEU A 5 -46.84 23.03 20.13
N GLY A 6 -47.39 23.15 21.35
CA GLY A 6 -47.47 24.42 22.08
C GLY A 6 -46.11 24.96 22.56
N ARG A 7 -45.08 24.09 22.62
CA ARG A 7 -43.69 24.48 22.86
C ARG A 7 -43.03 24.97 21.58
N LEU A 8 -43.26 24.27 20.46
CA LEU A 8 -42.83 24.65 19.12
C LEU A 8 -43.31 26.08 18.79
N ASP A 9 -44.62 26.32 18.87
CA ASP A 9 -45.23 27.63 18.58
C ASP A 9 -44.76 28.77 19.50
N LYS A 10 -44.35 28.47 20.74
CA LYS A 10 -43.81 29.49 21.64
C LYS A 10 -42.40 29.95 21.24
N TYR A 11 -41.54 29.01 20.85
CA TYR A 11 -40.11 29.30 20.66
C TYR A 11 -39.71 29.57 19.21
N ILE A 12 -40.51 29.13 18.22
CA ILE A 12 -40.29 29.40 16.79
C ILE A 12 -40.27 30.90 16.46
N SER A 13 -41.04 31.72 17.18
CA SER A 13 -41.07 33.18 17.04
C SER A 13 -40.32 33.90 18.17
N SER A 14 -39.33 33.24 18.80
CA SER A 14 -38.51 33.87 19.85
C SER A 14 -37.42 34.73 19.25
N GLU A 15 -37.26 35.96 19.76
CA GLU A 15 -36.19 36.89 19.35
C GLU A 15 -34.79 36.28 19.53
N ASN A 16 -34.61 35.42 20.56
CA ASN A 16 -33.35 34.74 20.82
C ASN A 16 -33.09 33.61 19.81
N ILE A 17 -32.04 33.79 19.00
CA ILE A 17 -31.58 32.86 17.96
C ILE A 17 -31.38 31.44 18.50
N PHE A 18 -30.78 31.29 19.69
CA PHE A 18 -30.52 29.97 20.29
C PHE A 18 -31.82 29.19 20.57
N ASN A 19 -32.91 29.88 20.92
CA ASN A 19 -34.21 29.22 21.10
C ASN A 19 -34.72 28.66 19.76
N ARG A 20 -34.54 29.40 18.65
CA ARG A 20 -34.98 28.98 17.31
C ARG A 20 -34.13 27.82 16.76
N GLN A 21 -32.81 27.84 17.02
CA GLN A 21 -31.93 26.69 16.75
C GLN A 21 -32.30 25.45 17.57
N MET A 22 -32.61 25.60 18.87
CA MET A 22 -33.07 24.48 19.69
C MET A 22 -34.43 23.92 19.22
N VAL A 23 -35.32 24.77 18.71
CA VAL A 23 -36.56 24.34 18.04
C VAL A 23 -36.23 23.52 16.80
N ALA A 24 -35.35 24.01 15.91
CA ALA A 24 -34.95 23.28 14.70
C ALA A 24 -34.39 21.88 15.04
N ARG A 25 -33.43 21.79 15.98
CA ARG A 25 -32.87 20.51 16.47
C ARG A 25 -33.92 19.53 16.99
N SER A 26 -34.95 20.03 17.68
CA SER A 26 -35.96 19.21 18.36
C SER A 26 -37.21 18.92 17.49
N LEU A 27 -37.21 19.28 16.20
CA LEU A 27 -38.31 18.97 15.27
C LEU A 27 -38.59 17.46 15.17
N LEU A 28 -37.54 16.65 15.01
CA LEU A 28 -37.70 15.19 14.86
C LEU A 28 -38.28 14.53 16.11
N ASP A 29 -37.80 14.92 17.29
CA ASP A 29 -38.32 14.39 18.56
C ASP A 29 -39.74 14.90 18.87
N THR A 30 -40.06 16.13 18.43
CA THR A 30 -41.42 16.67 18.48
C THR A 30 -42.37 15.87 17.59
N LEU A 31 -41.96 15.53 16.36
CA LEU A 31 -42.73 14.69 15.42
C LEU A 31 -42.90 13.27 15.94
N ARG A 32 -41.85 12.66 16.50
CA ARG A 32 -41.94 11.33 17.14
C ARG A 32 -42.92 11.32 18.31
N ALA A 33 -42.89 12.34 19.16
CA ALA A 33 -43.76 12.46 20.34
C ALA A 33 -45.26 12.68 20.02
N ILE A 34 -45.61 12.99 18.77
CA ILE A 34 -47.00 13.19 18.29
C ILE A 34 -47.36 12.25 17.14
N SER A 35 -46.53 11.23 16.86
CA SER A 35 -46.63 10.37 15.67
C SER A 35 -47.94 9.58 15.53
N GLU A 36 -48.72 9.45 16.59
CA GLU A 36 -50.06 8.84 16.58
C GLU A 36 -51.17 9.78 16.04
N ASP A 37 -50.94 11.10 15.95
CA ASP A 37 -51.90 12.08 15.41
C ASP A 37 -51.41 12.73 14.11
N GLU A 38 -51.99 12.30 12.99
CA GLU A 38 -51.78 12.85 11.65
C GLU A 38 -51.87 14.39 11.60
N ARG A 39 -52.82 14.98 12.32
CA ARG A 39 -53.10 16.42 12.28
C ARG A 39 -52.09 17.21 13.08
N GLU A 40 -51.61 16.68 14.20
CA GLU A 40 -50.49 17.31 14.91
C GLU A 40 -49.18 17.15 14.11
N CYS A 41 -48.93 16.00 13.46
CA CYS A 41 -47.79 15.82 12.55
C CYS A 41 -47.80 16.84 11.39
N VAL A 42 -48.92 16.95 10.66
CA VAL A 42 -49.08 17.95 9.58
C VAL A 42 -48.97 19.37 10.13
N SER A 43 -49.52 19.63 11.32
CA SER A 43 -49.37 20.94 11.99
C SER A 43 -47.92 21.29 12.31
N VAL A 44 -47.04 20.34 12.62
CA VAL A 44 -45.60 20.60 12.77
C VAL A 44 -44.94 20.83 11.43
N LEU A 45 -45.22 19.99 10.42
CA LEU A 45 -44.65 20.14 9.07
C LEU A 45 -44.98 21.51 8.44
N GLU A 46 -46.22 21.98 8.58
CA GLU A 46 -46.66 23.31 8.12
C GLU A 46 -45.95 24.48 8.83
N ARG A 47 -45.35 24.22 9.99
CA ARG A 47 -44.59 25.22 10.75
C ARG A 47 -43.10 25.21 10.41
N ILE A 48 -42.59 24.17 9.73
CA ILE A 48 -41.19 24.09 9.31
C ILE A 48 -40.84 25.23 8.34
N ASP A 49 -41.75 25.61 7.44
CA ASP A 49 -41.49 26.70 6.47
C ASP A 49 -41.22 28.06 7.16
N ARG A 50 -41.76 28.28 8.37
CA ARG A 50 -41.43 29.47 9.19
C ARG A 50 -40.02 29.46 9.78
N LEU A 51 -39.40 28.30 9.95
CA LEU A 51 -37.96 28.16 10.25
C LEU A 51 -37.12 28.20 8.97
N ALA A 52 -37.72 27.85 7.83
CA ALA A 52 -37.06 27.90 6.54
C ALA A 52 -36.89 29.34 6.02
N ASP A 53 -37.80 30.23 6.41
CA ASP A 53 -37.76 31.68 6.11
C ASP A 53 -37.10 32.51 7.24
N ASP A 54 -36.39 31.88 8.18
CA ASP A 54 -35.69 32.59 9.26
C ASP A 54 -34.57 33.49 8.69
N SER A 55 -34.42 34.72 9.23
CA SER A 55 -33.37 35.64 8.81
C SER A 55 -31.97 35.06 9.05
N GLU A 56 -31.80 34.30 10.13
CA GLU A 56 -30.50 33.83 10.59
C GLU A 56 -30.05 32.57 9.85
N PRO A 57 -28.94 32.62 9.09
CA PRO A 57 -28.44 31.45 8.36
C PRO A 57 -28.08 30.27 9.29
N THR A 58 -27.80 30.55 10.56
CA THR A 58 -27.50 29.54 11.59
C THR A 58 -28.75 28.80 12.10
N VAL A 59 -29.96 29.34 11.92
CA VAL A 59 -31.22 28.61 12.12
C VAL A 59 -31.58 27.83 10.86
N ARG A 60 -31.41 28.43 9.68
CA ARG A 60 -31.66 27.77 8.39
C ARG A 60 -30.77 26.54 8.18
N ALA A 61 -29.48 26.64 8.48
CA ALA A 61 -28.55 25.51 8.41
C ALA A 61 -28.93 24.40 9.41
N GLU A 62 -29.25 24.76 10.65
CA GLU A 62 -29.67 23.82 11.70
C GLU A 62 -30.92 23.02 11.32
N LEU A 63 -31.91 23.69 10.70
CA LEU A 63 -33.07 23.01 10.13
C LEU A 63 -32.65 21.99 9.08
N MET A 64 -31.76 22.39 8.16
CA MET A 64 -31.34 21.54 7.04
C MET A 64 -30.55 20.30 7.48
N GLU A 65 -29.80 20.37 8.59
CA GLU A 65 -29.18 19.17 9.21
C GLU A 65 -30.23 18.14 9.68
N GLN A 66 -31.43 18.58 10.07
CA GLN A 66 -32.51 17.68 10.48
C GLN A 66 -33.36 17.14 9.31
N ILE A 67 -33.37 17.80 8.14
CA ILE A 67 -34.24 17.43 7.01
C ILE A 67 -34.07 15.96 6.58
N PRO A 68 -32.87 15.36 6.43
CA PRO A 68 -32.72 13.95 6.07
C PRO A 68 -33.36 13.00 7.11
N HIS A 69 -33.23 13.29 8.40
CA HIS A 69 -33.81 12.47 9.46
C HIS A 69 -35.34 12.61 9.54
N ILE A 70 -35.87 13.81 9.28
CA ILE A 70 -37.31 14.06 9.18
C ILE A 70 -37.89 13.38 7.92
N ALA A 71 -37.15 13.35 6.80
CA ALA A 71 -37.56 12.66 5.59
C ALA A 71 -37.69 11.14 5.78
N ILE A 72 -36.75 10.52 6.51
CA ILE A 72 -36.85 9.10 6.92
C ILE A 72 -38.13 8.88 7.74
N PHE A 73 -38.38 9.71 8.76
CA PHE A 73 -39.62 9.63 9.56
C PHE A 73 -40.89 9.79 8.70
N CYS A 74 -40.89 10.68 7.70
CA CYS A 74 -42.01 10.84 6.76
C CYS A 74 -42.20 9.62 5.85
N GLN A 75 -41.14 8.89 5.50
CA GLN A 75 -41.21 7.66 4.71
C GLN A 75 -41.68 6.47 5.57
N GLU A 76 -41.23 6.36 6.82
CA GLU A 76 -41.73 5.39 7.81
C GLU A 76 -43.24 5.57 8.06
N ASN A 77 -43.69 6.83 8.16
CA ASN A 77 -45.08 7.19 8.44
C ASN A 77 -45.90 7.54 7.17
N ARG A 78 -45.43 7.12 5.99
CA ARG A 78 -46.07 7.40 4.68
C ARG A 78 -47.55 7.00 4.58
N PRO A 79 -48.08 5.97 5.27
CA PRO A 79 -49.52 5.68 5.28
C PRO A 79 -50.38 6.76 5.96
N SER A 80 -49.83 7.45 6.98
CA SER A 80 -50.52 8.49 7.74
C SER A 80 -50.30 9.89 7.14
N ILE A 81 -49.08 10.20 6.73
CA ILE A 81 -48.70 11.51 6.17
C ILE A 81 -48.17 11.38 4.72
N PRO A 82 -49.00 10.93 3.77
CA PRO A 82 -48.59 10.75 2.37
C PRO A 82 -48.16 12.08 1.74
N PHE A 83 -47.12 12.03 0.90
CA PHE A 83 -46.52 13.19 0.22
C PHE A 83 -45.91 14.27 1.15
N ALA A 84 -45.77 14.00 2.46
CA ALA A 84 -45.20 14.98 3.40
C ALA A 84 -43.80 15.49 2.99
N PHE A 85 -42.92 14.59 2.53
CA PHE A 85 -41.58 14.96 2.06
C PHE A 85 -41.62 15.88 0.83
N SER A 86 -42.30 15.48 -0.24
CA SER A 86 -42.34 16.26 -1.50
C SER A 86 -43.15 17.55 -1.37
N LYS A 87 -44.15 17.60 -0.49
CA LYS A 87 -44.95 18.82 -0.24
C LYS A 87 -44.25 19.85 0.65
N TYR A 88 -43.59 19.43 1.74
CA TYR A 88 -43.10 20.34 2.77
C TYR A 88 -41.57 20.44 2.87
N LEU A 89 -40.83 19.36 2.58
CA LEU A 89 -39.38 19.30 2.86
C LEU A 89 -38.55 19.53 1.58
N LEU A 90 -38.93 18.90 0.48
CA LEU A 90 -38.23 19.04 -0.80
C LEU A 90 -38.15 20.50 -1.33
N PRO A 91 -39.23 21.32 -1.25
CA PRO A 91 -39.12 22.73 -1.67
C PRO A 91 -38.08 23.52 -0.88
N ILE A 92 -37.87 23.20 0.41
CA ILE A 92 -36.87 23.84 1.26
C ILE A 92 -35.45 23.44 0.82
N VAL A 93 -35.23 22.13 0.55
CA VAL A 93 -33.94 21.63 0.03
C VAL A 93 -33.58 22.35 -1.27
N VAL A 94 -34.50 22.35 -2.25
CA VAL A 94 -34.29 22.99 -3.56
C VAL A 94 -34.06 24.50 -3.42
N ARG A 95 -34.86 25.19 -2.59
CA ARG A 95 -34.69 26.63 -2.30
C ARG A 95 -33.31 26.93 -1.70
N TYR A 96 -32.82 26.08 -0.79
CA TYR A 96 -31.54 26.29 -0.12
C TYR A 96 -30.31 25.96 -0.96
N LEU A 97 -30.43 25.21 -2.07
CA LEU A 97 -29.32 25.07 -3.03
C LEU A 97 -28.84 26.43 -3.56
N SER A 98 -29.74 27.43 -3.56
CA SER A 98 -29.51 28.80 -4.01
C SER A 98 -29.44 29.84 -2.86
N ASP A 99 -29.25 29.42 -1.60
CA ASP A 99 -29.15 30.38 -0.48
C ASP A 99 -27.92 31.29 -0.65
N GLN A 100 -28.06 32.56 -0.26
CA GLN A 100 -26.97 33.53 -0.30
C GLN A 100 -25.81 33.14 0.64
N ASN A 101 -26.10 32.41 1.73
CA ASN A 101 -25.14 31.98 2.71
C ASN A 101 -24.49 30.62 2.36
N ASN A 102 -23.15 30.63 2.28
CA ASN A 102 -22.34 29.45 1.92
C ASN A 102 -22.52 28.25 2.87
N LEU A 103 -22.87 28.46 4.15
CA LEU A 103 -23.14 27.36 5.09
C LEU A 103 -24.47 26.68 4.75
N VAL A 104 -25.55 27.46 4.62
CA VAL A 104 -26.90 26.94 4.31
C VAL A 104 -26.90 26.17 2.99
N ARG A 105 -26.23 26.69 1.96
CA ARG A 105 -26.00 25.93 0.72
C ARG A 105 -25.31 24.62 0.99
N LYS A 106 -24.12 24.61 1.61
CA LYS A 106 -23.33 23.37 1.80
C LYS A 106 -24.08 22.32 2.64
N THR A 107 -24.83 22.73 3.65
CA THR A 107 -25.70 21.83 4.41
C THR A 107 -26.84 21.28 3.53
N SER A 108 -27.47 22.09 2.69
CA SER A 108 -28.50 21.63 1.74
C SER A 108 -27.94 20.70 0.66
N GLN A 109 -26.76 21.00 0.13
CA GLN A 109 -26.06 20.17 -0.85
C GLN A 109 -25.71 18.80 -0.24
N ALA A 110 -25.28 18.76 1.03
CA ALA A 110 -25.05 17.51 1.76
C ALA A 110 -26.36 16.76 2.05
N ALA A 111 -27.41 17.46 2.51
CA ALA A 111 -28.72 16.87 2.77
C ALA A 111 -29.35 16.27 1.50
N LEU A 112 -29.29 16.97 0.36
CA LEU A 112 -29.72 16.47 -0.94
C LEU A 112 -29.02 15.16 -1.31
N LEU A 113 -27.70 15.08 -1.13
CA LEU A 113 -26.96 13.85 -1.43
C LEU A 113 -27.38 12.70 -0.52
N VAL A 114 -27.61 12.92 0.78
CA VAL A 114 -28.14 11.88 1.69
C VAL A 114 -29.55 11.45 1.28
N LEU A 115 -30.44 12.39 0.94
CA LEU A 115 -31.81 12.08 0.49
C LEU A 115 -31.83 11.24 -0.80
N LEU A 116 -30.89 11.51 -1.71
CA LEU A 116 -30.67 10.74 -2.93
C LEU A 116 -30.06 9.37 -2.66
N GLU A 117 -28.97 9.29 -1.87
CA GLU A 117 -28.27 8.05 -1.50
C GLU A 117 -29.13 7.09 -0.66
N GLN A 118 -30.22 7.57 -0.05
CA GLN A 118 -31.21 6.76 0.67
C GLN A 118 -32.48 6.47 -0.16
N GLU A 119 -32.50 6.79 -1.46
CA GLU A 119 -33.64 6.59 -2.38
C GLU A 119 -34.96 7.23 -1.91
N LEU A 120 -34.89 8.31 -1.10
CA LEU A 120 -36.06 9.00 -0.53
C LEU A 120 -36.73 9.96 -1.52
N MET A 121 -36.17 10.13 -2.71
CA MET A 121 -36.65 11.05 -3.75
C MET A 121 -37.10 10.29 -5.00
N GLU A 122 -38.31 10.57 -5.48
CA GLU A 122 -38.81 9.98 -6.73
C GLU A 122 -38.09 10.63 -7.93
N ARG A 123 -37.62 9.84 -8.89
CA ARG A 123 -36.75 10.32 -9.99
C ARG A 123 -37.35 11.46 -10.83
N GLY A 124 -38.68 11.53 -10.93
CA GLY A 124 -39.39 12.63 -11.57
C GLY A 124 -39.34 13.95 -10.78
N ASP A 125 -39.30 13.90 -9.45
CA ASP A 125 -39.11 15.09 -8.60
C ASP A 125 -37.67 15.61 -8.74
N VAL A 126 -36.69 14.70 -8.84
CA VAL A 126 -35.28 15.08 -9.11
C VAL A 126 -35.17 15.79 -10.46
N GLU A 127 -35.74 15.21 -11.53
CA GLU A 127 -35.72 15.82 -12.87
C GLU A 127 -36.45 17.17 -12.92
N SER A 128 -37.63 17.29 -12.30
CA SER A 128 -38.48 18.48 -12.45
C SER A 128 -38.18 19.62 -11.48
N LEU A 129 -37.60 19.34 -10.30
CA LEU A 129 -37.35 20.35 -9.26
C LEU A 129 -35.85 20.58 -8.99
N VAL A 130 -35.02 19.53 -9.01
CA VAL A 130 -33.59 19.65 -8.66
C VAL A 130 -32.74 20.00 -9.88
N CYS A 131 -32.91 19.29 -10.99
CA CYS A 131 -32.07 19.47 -12.19
C CYS A 131 -32.10 20.90 -12.78
N PRO A 132 -33.25 21.61 -12.87
CA PRO A 132 -33.27 22.98 -13.40
C PRO A 132 -32.45 23.94 -12.54
N VAL A 133 -32.62 23.89 -11.21
CA VAL A 133 -31.90 24.76 -10.27
C VAL A 133 -30.39 24.49 -10.30
N LEU A 134 -29.96 23.24 -10.46
CA LEU A 134 -28.54 22.92 -10.65
C LEU A 134 -27.98 23.47 -11.96
N VAL A 135 -28.75 23.47 -13.05
CA VAL A 135 -28.33 24.09 -14.32
C VAL A 135 -28.24 25.62 -14.16
N ASP A 136 -29.25 26.26 -13.57
CA ASP A 136 -29.28 27.70 -13.34
C ASP A 136 -28.13 28.18 -12.42
N LEU A 137 -27.80 27.42 -11.38
CA LEU A 137 -26.65 27.71 -10.50
C LEU A 137 -25.28 27.60 -11.21
N THR A 138 -25.22 27.01 -12.40
CA THR A 138 -24.00 27.03 -13.23
C THR A 138 -24.00 28.14 -14.29
N ALA A 139 -25.08 28.93 -14.42
CA ALA A 139 -25.25 29.93 -15.47
C ALA A 139 -24.15 31.02 -15.46
N PRO A 140 -23.87 31.71 -16.58
CA PRO A 140 -22.69 32.57 -16.73
C PRO A 140 -22.54 33.68 -15.68
N ASP A 141 -23.63 34.14 -15.10
CA ASP A 141 -23.75 35.17 -14.06
C ASP A 141 -23.50 34.68 -12.62
N SER A 142 -23.63 33.37 -12.35
CA SER A 142 -23.31 32.78 -11.04
C SER A 142 -21.81 32.86 -10.72
N SER A 143 -21.45 32.88 -9.43
CA SER A 143 -20.04 32.97 -9.01
C SER A 143 -19.27 31.65 -9.21
N ASP A 144 -17.94 31.73 -9.34
CA ASP A 144 -17.04 30.60 -9.53
C ASP A 144 -17.17 29.52 -8.45
N ASP A 145 -17.36 29.93 -7.18
CA ASP A 145 -17.62 29.01 -6.06
C ASP A 145 -18.94 28.25 -6.26
N VAL A 146 -20.02 28.96 -6.59
CA VAL A 146 -21.36 28.38 -6.78
C VAL A 146 -21.38 27.46 -8.00
N LYS A 147 -20.71 27.83 -9.10
CA LYS A 147 -20.50 26.96 -10.28
C LYS A 147 -19.72 25.70 -9.93
N THR A 148 -18.69 25.81 -9.08
CA THR A 148 -17.86 24.67 -8.63
C THR A 148 -18.67 23.73 -7.73
N GLU A 149 -19.47 24.28 -6.81
CA GLU A 149 -20.41 23.54 -5.96
C GLU A 149 -21.49 22.83 -6.79
N ALA A 150 -22.19 23.55 -7.66
CA ALA A 150 -23.27 23.03 -8.50
C ALA A 150 -22.78 21.94 -9.47
N MET A 151 -21.62 22.13 -10.11
CA MET A 151 -21.06 21.14 -11.02
C MET A 151 -20.63 19.85 -10.31
N ALA A 152 -20.13 19.93 -9.06
CA ALA A 152 -19.83 18.75 -8.26
C ALA A 152 -21.10 17.94 -7.91
N ILE A 153 -22.26 18.60 -7.78
CA ILE A 153 -23.55 17.96 -7.52
C ILE A 153 -24.13 17.38 -8.81
N ILE A 154 -24.06 18.10 -9.94
CA ILE A 154 -24.48 17.61 -11.26
C ILE A 154 -23.82 16.26 -11.57
N CYS A 155 -22.51 16.14 -11.34
CA CYS A 155 -21.77 14.89 -11.56
C CYS A 155 -22.29 13.73 -10.71
N LYS A 156 -22.76 13.99 -9.47
CA LYS A 156 -23.34 12.98 -8.58
C LYS A 156 -24.80 12.65 -8.89
N VAL A 157 -25.58 13.64 -9.36
CA VAL A 157 -27.01 13.46 -9.69
C VAL A 157 -27.17 12.76 -11.05
N ALA A 158 -26.26 12.96 -11.99
CA ALA A 158 -26.30 12.37 -13.33
C ALA A 158 -26.51 10.83 -13.35
N PRO A 159 -25.75 10.01 -12.60
CA PRO A 159 -26.03 8.57 -12.47
C PRO A 159 -27.45 8.21 -12.02
N MET A 160 -28.07 9.07 -11.20
CA MET A 160 -29.34 8.82 -10.52
C MET A 160 -30.55 9.22 -11.38
N VAL A 161 -30.41 10.31 -12.14
CA VAL A 161 -31.40 10.69 -13.18
C VAL A 161 -31.21 9.91 -14.49
N GLY A 162 -30.06 9.28 -14.68
CA GLY A 162 -29.76 8.37 -15.78
C GLY A 162 -29.53 9.05 -17.14
N ARG A 163 -29.29 8.21 -18.17
CA ARG A 163 -28.79 8.63 -19.48
C ARG A 163 -29.57 9.77 -20.14
N ASP A 164 -30.85 9.58 -20.46
CA ASP A 164 -31.67 10.57 -21.21
C ASP A 164 -31.68 11.97 -20.56
N VAL A 165 -31.96 12.02 -19.26
CA VAL A 165 -32.01 13.28 -18.49
C VAL A 165 -30.61 13.93 -18.43
N THR A 166 -29.55 13.12 -18.26
CA THR A 166 -28.16 13.59 -18.24
C THR A 166 -27.73 14.15 -19.60
N GLU A 167 -27.98 13.44 -20.70
CA GLU A 167 -27.65 13.87 -22.06
C GLU A 167 -28.40 15.16 -22.45
N ARG A 168 -29.67 15.30 -22.03
CA ARG A 168 -30.52 16.44 -22.34
C ARG A 168 -30.24 17.69 -21.48
N LEU A 169 -30.04 17.53 -20.17
CA LEU A 169 -29.94 18.68 -19.24
C LEU A 169 -28.50 18.99 -18.81
N PHE A 170 -27.68 17.98 -18.53
CA PHE A 170 -26.38 18.17 -17.88
C PHE A 170 -25.19 18.13 -18.84
N LEU A 171 -25.19 17.23 -19.82
CA LEU A 171 -24.07 17.05 -20.76
C LEU A 171 -23.70 18.34 -21.54
N PRO A 172 -24.65 19.17 -22.05
CA PRO A 172 -24.29 20.41 -22.72
C PRO A 172 -23.53 21.38 -21.80
N ARG A 173 -24.01 21.51 -20.56
CA ARG A 173 -23.42 22.38 -19.53
C ARG A 173 -22.07 21.86 -19.05
N PHE A 174 -21.94 20.55 -18.85
CA PHE A 174 -20.68 19.89 -18.49
C PHE A 174 -19.61 20.13 -19.58
N CYS A 175 -19.96 19.95 -20.86
CA CYS A 175 -19.06 20.22 -21.99
C CYS A 175 -18.62 21.69 -22.09
N GLU A 176 -19.47 22.66 -21.73
CA GLU A 176 -19.08 24.08 -21.65
C GLU A 176 -18.15 24.35 -20.47
N MET A 177 -18.46 23.81 -19.29
CA MET A 177 -17.68 24.00 -18.06
C MET A 177 -16.32 23.28 -18.10
N CYS A 178 -16.16 22.23 -18.90
CA CYS A 178 -14.85 21.67 -19.25
C CYS A 178 -13.94 22.66 -20.01
N CYS A 179 -14.51 23.67 -20.67
CA CYS A 179 -13.80 24.59 -21.55
C CYS A 179 -13.72 26.03 -21.02
N ASP A 180 -14.28 26.34 -19.85
CA ASP A 180 -14.16 27.69 -19.27
C ASP A 180 -12.69 27.97 -18.90
N SER A 181 -12.02 28.74 -19.75
CA SER A 181 -10.60 29.08 -19.60
C SER A 181 -10.28 29.86 -18.32
N ARG A 182 -11.25 30.55 -17.73
CA ARG A 182 -11.09 31.35 -16.50
C ARG A 182 -11.21 30.46 -15.26
N MET A 183 -12.20 29.56 -15.24
CA MET A 183 -12.61 28.84 -14.04
C MET A 183 -11.87 27.50 -13.84
N PHE A 184 -10.58 27.55 -13.53
CA PHE A 184 -9.78 26.32 -13.35
C PHE A 184 -10.27 25.39 -12.22
N HIS A 185 -10.93 25.94 -11.19
CA HIS A 185 -11.60 25.14 -10.15
C HIS A 185 -12.73 24.28 -10.72
N VAL A 186 -13.59 24.87 -11.56
CA VAL A 186 -14.68 24.17 -12.26
C VAL A 186 -14.12 23.11 -13.21
N ARG A 187 -13.10 23.46 -14.02
CA ARG A 187 -12.44 22.49 -14.92
C ARG A 187 -11.82 21.31 -14.16
N LYS A 188 -11.24 21.55 -12.98
CA LYS A 188 -10.71 20.50 -12.10
C LYS A 188 -11.82 19.57 -11.57
N VAL A 189 -12.98 20.11 -11.20
CA VAL A 189 -14.16 19.30 -10.80
C VAL A 189 -14.67 18.47 -11.98
N CYS A 190 -14.78 19.06 -13.18
CA CYS A 190 -15.17 18.33 -14.39
C CYS A 190 -14.18 17.19 -14.70
N ALA A 191 -12.88 17.45 -14.62
CA ALA A 191 -11.83 16.44 -14.82
C ALA A 191 -11.89 15.32 -13.77
N ALA A 192 -12.15 15.62 -12.49
CA ALA A 192 -12.18 14.63 -11.42
C ALA A 192 -13.35 13.63 -11.56
N ASN A 193 -14.52 14.08 -12.03
CA ASN A 193 -15.73 13.26 -12.19
C ASN A 193 -15.97 12.86 -13.67
N PHE A 194 -14.97 13.02 -14.54
CA PHE A 194 -15.13 12.89 -15.99
C PHE A 194 -15.54 11.47 -16.40
N GLY A 195 -14.97 10.47 -15.73
CA GLY A 195 -15.28 9.05 -15.98
C GLY A 195 -16.71 8.66 -15.60
N ASP A 196 -17.29 9.29 -14.58
CA ASP A 196 -18.66 9.02 -14.15
C ASP A 196 -19.64 9.52 -15.21
N MET A 197 -19.42 10.73 -15.72
CA MET A 197 -20.19 11.27 -16.86
C MET A 197 -20.08 10.38 -18.10
N CYS A 198 -18.89 9.87 -18.43
CA CYS A 198 -18.70 8.91 -19.53
C CYS A 198 -19.50 7.60 -19.31
N GLY A 199 -19.52 7.10 -18.08
CA GLY A 199 -20.28 5.90 -17.70
C GLY A 199 -21.80 6.06 -17.84
N VAL A 200 -22.33 7.26 -17.59
CA VAL A 200 -23.78 7.56 -17.68
C VAL A 200 -24.25 7.78 -19.13
N VAL A 201 -23.47 8.50 -19.95
CA VAL A 201 -23.85 8.77 -21.35
C VAL A 201 -23.49 7.63 -22.30
N GLY A 202 -22.58 6.73 -21.90
CA GLY A 202 -22.14 5.59 -22.70
C GLY A 202 -21.19 5.95 -23.84
N GLY A 203 -20.71 4.93 -24.55
CA GLY A 203 -19.56 5.05 -25.45
C GLY A 203 -19.73 6.03 -26.62
N GLU A 204 -20.91 6.09 -27.24
CA GLU A 204 -21.20 6.94 -28.41
C GLU A 204 -21.05 8.44 -28.06
N ALA A 205 -21.83 8.93 -27.10
CA ALA A 205 -21.72 10.30 -26.60
C ALA A 205 -20.36 10.57 -25.91
N THR A 206 -19.73 9.55 -25.32
CA THR A 206 -18.37 9.67 -24.78
C THR A 206 -17.36 9.98 -25.88
N GLU A 207 -17.35 9.23 -26.98
CA GLU A 207 -16.37 9.41 -28.05
C GLU A 207 -16.60 10.65 -28.90
N GLU A 208 -17.86 11.01 -29.19
CA GLU A 208 -18.18 12.18 -30.01
C GLU A 208 -18.12 13.50 -29.24
N LEU A 209 -18.64 13.55 -28.00
CA LEU A 209 -18.87 14.81 -27.28
C LEU A 209 -17.88 15.04 -26.14
N LEU A 210 -17.52 13.99 -25.38
CA LEU A 210 -16.67 14.11 -24.19
C LEU A 210 -15.18 14.01 -24.50
N LEU A 211 -14.71 13.01 -25.25
CA LEU A 211 -13.27 12.83 -25.50
C LEU A 211 -12.55 14.06 -26.10
N PRO A 212 -13.14 14.85 -27.02
CA PRO A 212 -12.54 16.11 -27.47
C PRO A 212 -12.28 17.12 -26.33
N ARG A 213 -13.10 17.09 -25.28
CA ARG A 213 -12.94 17.91 -24.06
C ARG A 213 -11.93 17.29 -23.10
N PHE A 214 -11.93 15.96 -22.97
CA PHE A 214 -10.93 15.24 -22.18
C PHE A 214 -9.50 15.49 -22.66
N PHE A 215 -9.29 15.54 -23.99
CA PHE A 215 -7.98 15.83 -24.59
C PHE A 215 -7.52 17.26 -24.27
N GLN A 216 -8.45 18.22 -24.19
CA GLN A 216 -8.18 19.60 -23.76
C GLN A 216 -7.82 19.66 -22.27
N LEU A 217 -8.56 18.96 -21.40
CA LEU A 217 -8.29 18.90 -19.96
C LEU A 217 -6.97 18.16 -19.63
N CYS A 218 -6.62 17.13 -20.38
CA CYS A 218 -5.30 16.48 -20.32
C CYS A 218 -4.16 17.39 -20.79
N SER A 219 -4.46 18.45 -21.55
CA SER A 219 -3.48 19.44 -22.05
C SER A 219 -3.58 20.79 -21.32
N ASP A 220 -4.34 20.87 -20.23
CA ASP A 220 -4.65 22.12 -19.52
C ASP A 220 -3.38 22.77 -18.93
N ASN A 221 -3.25 24.09 -19.03
CA ASN A 221 -2.14 24.84 -18.44
C ASN A 221 -1.99 24.55 -16.92
N VAL A 222 -3.09 24.34 -16.21
CA VAL A 222 -3.13 24.05 -14.77
C VAL A 222 -2.88 22.56 -14.51
N TRP A 223 -1.69 22.24 -13.97
CA TRP A 223 -1.30 20.87 -13.63
C TRP A 223 -2.29 20.14 -12.72
N GLY A 224 -3.04 20.86 -11.89
CA GLY A 224 -4.07 20.29 -11.01
C GLY A 224 -5.28 19.72 -11.76
N VAL A 225 -5.55 20.18 -12.99
CA VAL A 225 -6.58 19.64 -13.89
C VAL A 225 -6.03 18.40 -14.60
N ARG A 226 -4.82 18.50 -15.19
CA ARG A 226 -4.14 17.35 -15.83
C ARG A 226 -3.94 16.17 -14.88
N LYS A 227 -3.62 16.45 -13.60
CA LYS A 227 -3.53 15.42 -12.55
C LYS A 227 -4.87 14.71 -12.35
N ALA A 228 -5.98 15.44 -12.25
CA ALA A 228 -7.31 14.84 -12.09
C ALA A 228 -7.68 13.96 -13.29
N CYS A 229 -7.30 14.37 -14.52
CA CYS A 229 -7.46 13.55 -15.72
C CYS A 229 -6.64 12.25 -15.67
N ALA A 230 -5.42 12.28 -15.13
CA ALA A 230 -4.61 11.08 -14.93
C ALA A 230 -5.20 10.14 -13.87
N GLU A 231 -5.89 10.67 -12.86
CA GLU A 231 -6.56 9.89 -11.80
C GLU A 231 -7.85 9.20 -12.30
N CYS A 232 -8.66 9.86 -13.14
CA CYS A 232 -9.87 9.27 -13.72
C CYS A 232 -9.65 8.49 -15.04
N PHE A 233 -8.41 8.43 -15.54
CA PHE A 233 -8.13 7.94 -16.91
C PHE A 233 -8.60 6.50 -17.18
N MET A 234 -8.62 5.64 -16.17
CA MET A 234 -9.09 4.26 -16.30
C MET A 234 -10.59 4.18 -16.61
N THR A 235 -11.44 4.98 -15.97
CA THR A 235 -12.89 4.93 -16.19
C THR A 235 -13.27 5.54 -17.54
N VAL A 236 -12.61 6.63 -17.95
CA VAL A 236 -12.72 7.19 -19.32
C VAL A 236 -12.24 6.18 -20.38
N SER A 237 -11.13 5.48 -20.12
CA SER A 237 -10.65 4.40 -20.99
C SER A 237 -11.66 3.26 -21.10
N SER A 238 -12.28 2.87 -19.97
CA SER A 238 -13.25 1.77 -19.90
C SER A 238 -14.55 2.07 -20.64
N ALA A 239 -15.02 3.33 -20.61
CA ALA A 239 -16.19 3.80 -21.35
C ALA A 239 -15.95 3.95 -22.87
N SER A 240 -14.69 4.03 -23.31
CA SER A 240 -14.30 4.14 -24.72
C SER A 240 -14.18 2.79 -25.42
N SER A 241 -14.33 2.76 -26.74
CA SER A 241 -14.11 1.56 -27.57
C SER A 241 -12.66 1.06 -27.51
N PRO A 242 -12.40 -0.24 -27.76
CA PRO A 242 -11.05 -0.79 -27.81
C PRO A 242 -10.15 -0.10 -28.85
N ASP A 243 -10.72 0.42 -29.93
CA ASP A 243 -9.97 1.08 -31.02
C ASP A 243 -9.56 2.50 -30.65
N VAL A 244 -10.44 3.29 -30.04
CA VAL A 244 -10.08 4.61 -29.48
C VAL A 244 -9.11 4.47 -28.30
N ARG A 245 -9.29 3.43 -27.47
CA ARG A 245 -8.35 3.06 -26.40
C ARG A 245 -6.95 2.77 -26.94
N ARG A 246 -6.84 2.01 -28.04
CA ARG A 246 -5.57 1.70 -28.74
C ARG A 246 -4.95 2.90 -29.45
N THR A 247 -5.73 3.72 -30.14
CA THR A 247 -5.23 4.70 -31.12
C THR A 247 -5.11 6.13 -30.60
N LYS A 248 -5.89 6.53 -29.58
CA LYS A 248 -5.92 7.91 -29.06
C LYS A 248 -5.51 7.98 -27.59
N LEU A 249 -6.11 7.13 -26.74
CA LEU A 249 -5.89 7.18 -25.29
C LEU A 249 -4.51 6.68 -24.87
N SER A 250 -3.94 5.72 -25.59
CA SER A 250 -2.56 5.23 -25.38
C SER A 250 -1.52 6.35 -25.48
N SER A 251 -1.51 7.10 -26.59
CA SER A 251 -0.66 8.27 -26.82
C SER A 251 -0.88 9.39 -25.81
N LEU A 252 -2.14 9.63 -25.43
CA LEU A 252 -2.47 10.64 -24.43
C LEU A 252 -1.96 10.26 -23.03
N PHE A 253 -2.09 9.00 -22.63
CA PHE A 253 -1.58 8.54 -21.34
C PHE A 253 -0.04 8.58 -21.28
N ILE A 254 0.63 8.26 -22.38
CA ILE A 254 2.09 8.43 -22.51
C ILE A 254 2.48 9.90 -22.27
N SER A 255 1.74 10.87 -22.81
CA SER A 255 2.01 12.29 -22.55
C SER A 255 1.85 12.69 -21.08
N LEU A 256 0.93 12.05 -20.34
CA LEU A 256 0.74 12.28 -18.89
C LEU A 256 1.86 11.63 -18.04
N ILE A 257 2.40 10.49 -18.47
CA ILE A 257 3.60 9.87 -17.86
C ILE A 257 4.83 10.77 -18.06
N SER A 258 4.92 11.46 -19.21
CA SER A 258 6.00 12.39 -19.55
C SER A 258 5.71 13.86 -19.20
N ASP A 259 4.61 14.16 -18.49
CA ASP A 259 4.17 15.53 -18.17
C ASP A 259 5.27 16.34 -17.44
N PRO A 260 5.44 17.65 -17.71
CA PRO A 260 6.46 18.47 -17.01
C PRO A 260 6.28 18.52 -15.48
N SER A 261 5.04 18.44 -14.96
CA SER A 261 4.74 18.45 -13.54
C SER A 261 4.95 17.09 -12.88
N ARG A 262 5.82 17.06 -11.85
CA ARG A 262 6.07 15.84 -11.05
C ARG A 262 4.80 15.21 -10.46
N TRP A 263 3.78 16.03 -10.19
CA TRP A 263 2.52 15.60 -9.57
C TRP A 263 1.59 14.90 -10.57
N VAL A 264 1.63 15.31 -11.85
CA VAL A 264 0.87 14.63 -12.92
C VAL A 264 1.53 13.31 -13.25
N ARG A 265 2.87 13.28 -13.42
CA ARG A 265 3.63 12.03 -13.63
C ARG A 265 3.38 11.01 -12.51
N GLN A 266 3.40 11.45 -11.24
CA GLN A 266 3.13 10.58 -10.09
C GLN A 266 1.72 9.95 -10.17
N ALA A 267 0.70 10.73 -10.51
CA ALA A 267 -0.66 10.22 -10.68
C ALA A 267 -0.78 9.27 -11.88
N ALA A 268 -0.16 9.60 -13.01
CA ALA A 268 -0.11 8.72 -14.18
C ALA A 268 0.58 7.38 -13.88
N PHE A 269 1.69 7.37 -13.12
CA PHE A 269 2.33 6.13 -12.68
C PHE A 269 1.46 5.32 -11.69
N GLN A 270 0.66 5.96 -10.84
CA GLN A 270 -0.29 5.28 -9.96
C GLN A 270 -1.46 4.67 -10.74
N SER A 271 -1.98 5.39 -11.73
CA SER A 271 -3.07 4.90 -12.61
C SER A 271 -2.62 3.93 -13.70
N LEU A 272 -1.32 3.82 -14.00
CA LEU A 272 -0.79 3.04 -15.13
C LEU A 272 -1.24 1.57 -15.12
N GLY A 273 -1.18 0.89 -13.97
CA GLY A 273 -1.63 -0.50 -13.86
C GLY A 273 -3.14 -0.65 -14.11
N GLN A 274 -3.94 0.33 -13.68
CA GLN A 274 -5.39 0.37 -13.92
C GLN A 274 -5.73 0.74 -15.37
N PHE A 275 -4.92 1.56 -16.03
CA PHE A 275 -5.07 1.85 -17.46
C PHE A 275 -4.71 0.62 -18.31
N ILE A 276 -3.61 -0.08 -18.00
CA ILE A 276 -3.19 -1.30 -18.69
C ILE A 276 -4.27 -2.40 -18.58
N SER A 277 -4.90 -2.58 -17.42
CA SER A 277 -5.95 -3.61 -17.28
C SER A 277 -7.16 -3.38 -18.19
N THR A 278 -7.46 -2.13 -18.59
CA THR A 278 -8.52 -1.86 -19.60
C THR A 278 -8.23 -2.44 -20.99
N PHE A 279 -7.00 -2.87 -21.29
CA PHE A 279 -6.69 -3.56 -22.55
C PHE A 279 -6.97 -5.07 -22.50
N ALA A 280 -7.25 -5.65 -21.33
CA ALA A 280 -7.78 -7.00 -21.24
C ALA A 280 -9.20 -7.04 -21.83
N GLY A 281 -9.45 -7.98 -22.75
CA GLY A 281 -10.73 -8.07 -23.46
C GLY A 281 -11.90 -8.53 -22.55
N PRO A 282 -13.17 -8.24 -22.91
CA PRO A 282 -14.36 -8.56 -22.09
C PRO A 282 -14.61 -10.06 -21.79
N CYS A 283 -13.78 -10.99 -22.27
CA CYS A 283 -13.92 -12.42 -22.05
C CYS A 283 -13.47 -12.91 -20.65
N SER A 284 -13.35 -12.00 -19.68
CA SER A 284 -12.83 -12.27 -18.32
C SER A 284 -13.83 -11.87 -17.21
N ASN A 285 -15.13 -12.07 -17.42
CA ASN A 285 -16.14 -11.93 -16.35
C ASN A 285 -16.11 -13.10 -15.33
N THR A 286 -14.95 -13.73 -15.17
CA THR A 286 -14.66 -14.86 -14.27
C THR A 286 -14.49 -14.46 -12.80
N GLY A 287 -14.54 -13.17 -12.48
CA GLY A 287 -14.56 -12.66 -11.09
C GLY A 287 -15.81 -13.06 -10.28
N GLN A 288 -16.84 -13.64 -10.91
CA GLN A 288 -18.07 -14.11 -10.24
C GLN A 288 -18.12 -15.64 -10.01
N TYR A 289 -17.05 -16.38 -10.31
CA TYR A 289 -16.97 -17.83 -10.06
C TYR A 289 -15.87 -18.22 -9.06
N PHE A 290 -15.77 -17.47 -7.95
CA PHE A 290 -15.04 -17.89 -6.73
C PHE A 290 -15.78 -17.53 -5.42
N ARG A 291 -17.10 -17.64 -5.47
CA ARG A 291 -18.00 -17.76 -4.32
C ARG A 291 -19.14 -18.72 -4.73
N ASP A 292 -19.68 -19.46 -3.79
CA ASP A 292 -20.84 -20.37 -3.96
C ASP A 292 -20.65 -21.65 -4.80
N GLU A 293 -19.63 -22.47 -4.50
CA GLU A 293 -19.71 -23.95 -4.63
C GLU A 293 -19.40 -24.65 -3.29
N ALA A 294 -20.20 -24.31 -2.28
CA ALA A 294 -20.43 -25.15 -1.11
C ALA A 294 -21.92 -25.08 -0.74
N GLU A 295 -22.49 -26.19 -0.27
CA GLU A 295 -23.86 -26.29 0.25
C GLU A 295 -25.04 -25.93 -0.69
N ASN A 296 -25.28 -26.76 -1.71
CA ASN A 296 -26.58 -27.46 -1.73
C ASN A 296 -26.65 -28.75 -2.57
N LYS A 297 -27.10 -29.84 -1.93
CA LYS A 297 -27.77 -30.98 -2.59
C LYS A 297 -28.87 -31.51 -1.66
N ASN A 298 -30.07 -31.72 -2.23
CA ASN A 298 -31.31 -32.14 -1.57
C ASN A 298 -31.93 -31.05 -0.67
N LYS A 299 -33.14 -30.53 -0.92
CA LYS A 299 -34.36 -31.26 -1.35
C LYS A 299 -35.32 -30.43 -2.24
N LYS A 300 -36.43 -31.06 -2.62
CA LYS A 300 -37.44 -30.60 -3.58
C LYS A 300 -38.36 -29.51 -3.03
N SER A 301 -38.90 -28.71 -3.95
CA SER A 301 -40.02 -27.75 -3.84
C SER A 301 -41.39 -28.42 -3.51
N PRO A 302 -42.54 -27.70 -3.44
CA PRO A 302 -42.80 -26.24 -3.54
C PRO A 302 -43.90 -25.68 -2.56
N ILE A 303 -44.38 -24.43 -2.80
CA ILE A 303 -45.76 -23.89 -2.55
C ILE A 303 -46.06 -22.94 -1.34
N TYR A 304 -46.74 -21.82 -1.68
CA TYR A 304 -47.56 -20.80 -0.96
C TYR A 304 -47.20 -20.19 0.43
N VAL A 305 -46.92 -18.88 0.39
CA VAL A 305 -47.70 -17.76 1.00
C VAL A 305 -48.42 -17.98 2.35
N HIS A 306 -47.97 -17.29 3.41
CA HIS A 306 -48.76 -16.20 4.06
C HIS A 306 -47.94 -15.38 5.08
N ASN A 307 -48.30 -14.12 5.26
CA ASN A 307 -48.01 -13.32 6.46
C ASN A 307 -49.23 -13.46 7.42
N PRO A 308 -49.06 -13.53 8.76
CA PRO A 308 -49.42 -12.35 9.56
C PRO A 308 -48.67 -12.17 10.91
N VAL A 309 -48.93 -11.01 11.54
CA VAL A 309 -48.42 -10.53 12.84
C VAL A 309 -49.22 -11.04 14.05
N LYS A 310 -48.53 -11.40 15.15
CA LYS A 310 -48.83 -11.12 16.59
C LYS A 310 -47.68 -11.67 17.46
N VAL A 311 -47.08 -11.04 18.49
CA VAL A 311 -47.49 -10.07 19.55
C VAL A 311 -48.00 -10.74 20.85
N LEU A 312 -47.47 -10.23 21.99
CA LEU A 312 -47.89 -10.33 23.41
C LEU A 312 -47.33 -11.44 24.34
N SER A 313 -46.96 -11.00 25.56
CA SER A 313 -46.96 -11.68 26.88
C SER A 313 -45.88 -12.73 27.23
N THR A 314 -45.40 -12.89 28.47
CA THR A 314 -45.38 -12.05 29.71
C THR A 314 -44.35 -12.61 30.73
N GLU A 315 -43.69 -11.71 31.48
CA GLU A 315 -43.35 -11.75 32.93
C GLU A 315 -42.90 -13.04 33.68
N GLY A 316 -41.81 -12.91 34.47
CA GLY A 316 -41.95 -12.98 35.95
C GLY A 316 -41.22 -14.07 36.78
N GLY A 317 -40.35 -13.63 37.73
CA GLY A 317 -40.29 -14.21 39.10
C GLY A 317 -38.97 -14.77 39.66
N GLY A 318 -38.48 -14.20 40.79
CA GLY A 318 -37.49 -14.77 41.73
C GLY A 318 -36.01 -14.43 41.47
N GLU A 319 -35.25 -13.61 42.23
CA GLU A 319 -35.01 -13.47 43.70
C GLU A 319 -34.14 -14.60 44.30
N GLN A 320 -33.14 -14.38 45.19
CA GLN A 320 -32.56 -13.20 45.88
C GLN A 320 -31.04 -13.53 46.15
N THR A 321 -30.11 -12.66 46.60
CA THR A 321 -30.02 -11.90 47.88
C THR A 321 -29.06 -10.68 47.80
N ALA A 322 -29.13 -9.76 48.79
CA ALA A 322 -28.29 -8.56 48.95
C ALA A 322 -26.90 -8.84 49.59
N GLU A 323 -26.01 -7.89 49.94
CA GLU A 323 -26.01 -6.40 50.05
C GLU A 323 -24.59 -5.85 49.64
N VAL A 324 -24.00 -4.66 49.92
CA VAL A 324 -24.09 -3.58 50.95
C VAL A 324 -23.81 -2.19 50.29
N LEU A 325 -24.00 -1.11 51.06
CA LEU A 325 -23.67 0.34 50.84
C LEU A 325 -22.14 0.62 50.58
N SER A 326 -21.66 1.82 50.20
CA SER A 326 -22.17 3.22 50.31
C SER A 326 -21.60 4.19 49.24
N ALA A 327 -22.04 5.46 49.24
CA ALA A 327 -21.40 6.56 48.50
C ALA A 327 -20.57 7.47 49.47
N ASP A 328 -20.39 8.81 49.39
CA ASP A 328 -21.15 9.92 48.80
C ASP A 328 -20.23 11.11 48.33
N GLU A 329 -20.83 12.21 47.87
CA GLU A 329 -20.28 13.48 47.31
C GLU A 329 -19.99 14.55 48.44
N PRO A 330 -19.98 15.92 48.32
CA PRO A 330 -20.23 16.86 47.18
C PRO A 330 -19.32 18.15 47.08
N CYS A 331 -19.65 18.98 46.07
CA CYS A 331 -19.79 20.47 46.11
C CYS A 331 -18.68 21.48 45.71
N CYS A 332 -19.17 22.69 45.39
CA CYS A 332 -18.50 23.79 44.65
C CYS A 332 -18.33 25.09 45.46
N ALA A 333 -17.55 26.05 44.93
CA ALA A 333 -17.67 27.48 45.25
C ALA A 333 -17.09 28.37 44.11
N ASP A 334 -17.73 29.51 43.83
CA ASP A 334 -17.22 30.58 42.97
C ASP A 334 -16.24 31.51 43.72
N ALA A 335 -15.37 32.25 42.99
CA ALA A 335 -15.39 33.73 42.96
C ALA A 335 -14.24 34.40 42.19
N ASP A 336 -14.59 35.56 41.63
CA ASP A 336 -13.76 36.74 41.30
C ASP A 336 -12.76 36.75 40.12
N ALA A 337 -12.52 37.96 39.63
CA ALA A 337 -11.74 38.28 38.43
C ALA A 337 -10.42 39.01 38.77
N GLN A 338 -9.58 39.31 37.75
CA GLN A 338 -9.11 40.68 37.39
C GLN A 338 -7.83 40.67 36.50
N LYS A 339 -7.99 41.06 35.22
CA LYS A 339 -7.04 41.81 34.34
C LYS A 339 -5.64 41.29 33.90
N CYS A 340 -5.43 41.49 32.60
CA CYS A 340 -4.26 42.13 31.94
C CYS A 340 -2.94 41.37 31.68
N LEU A 341 -2.73 41.07 30.38
CA LEU A 341 -1.49 41.35 29.61
C LEU A 341 -1.07 42.84 29.75
N PRO A 342 0.20 43.27 29.52
CA PRO A 342 1.16 42.79 28.49
C PRO A 342 2.55 42.42 29.10
N GLU A 343 3.71 42.36 28.42
CA GLU A 343 4.17 42.81 27.09
C GLU A 343 5.39 42.00 26.59
N GLU A 344 5.84 42.26 25.35
CA GLU A 344 7.04 41.64 24.75
C GLU A 344 8.34 42.41 25.07
N THR A 345 9.50 41.73 25.05
CA THR A 345 10.80 42.37 24.77
C THR A 345 11.79 41.40 24.14
N GLN A 346 11.97 41.49 22.82
CA GLN A 346 13.23 41.10 22.16
C GLN A 346 14.23 42.26 22.29
N PRO A 347 15.56 42.02 22.31
CA PRO A 347 16.27 41.80 21.05
C PRO A 347 17.47 40.83 21.09
N SER A 348 17.67 40.15 19.96
CA SER A 348 18.96 39.77 19.34
C SER A 348 20.15 39.28 20.20
N SER A 349 20.57 38.03 19.95
CA SER A 349 21.93 37.75 19.45
C SER A 349 22.03 36.35 18.82
N ARG A 350 22.88 36.22 17.78
CA ARG A 350 23.25 34.91 17.21
C ARG A 350 24.33 34.28 18.09
N ALA A 351 24.05 33.12 18.69
CA ALA A 351 25.09 32.18 19.11
C ALA A 351 25.52 31.31 17.92
N PRO A 352 26.80 30.89 17.82
CA PRO A 352 27.24 29.95 16.78
C PRO A 352 26.64 28.56 17.02
N ALA A 353 26.45 27.79 15.96
CA ALA A 353 26.11 26.38 16.08
C ALA A 353 27.27 25.62 16.74
N GLN A 354 26.99 24.93 17.84
CA GLN A 354 27.94 23.96 18.40
C GLN A 354 27.97 22.73 17.49
N GLU A 355 29.14 22.39 16.96
CA GLU A 355 29.34 21.12 16.27
C GLU A 355 29.24 19.98 17.29
N ILE A 356 28.26 19.09 17.10
CA ILE A 356 28.11 17.88 17.93
C ILE A 356 29.21 16.90 17.54
N PRO A 357 30.04 16.38 18.48
CA PRO A 357 31.10 15.42 18.16
C PRO A 357 30.56 14.17 17.45
N GLU A 358 31.28 13.65 16.46
CA GLU A 358 30.83 12.49 15.66
C GLU A 358 30.50 11.25 16.50
N GLN A 359 31.14 11.07 17.66
CA GLN A 359 30.83 9.97 18.58
C GLN A 359 29.43 10.08 19.21
N GLU A 360 28.91 11.28 19.47
CA GLU A 360 27.61 11.47 20.14
C GLU A 360 26.44 11.49 19.16
N LEU A 361 26.71 11.77 17.89
CA LEU A 361 25.73 11.82 16.80
C LEU A 361 24.91 10.51 16.67
N PHE A 362 25.50 9.36 16.94
CA PHE A 362 24.84 8.04 16.90
C PHE A 362 23.85 7.80 18.06
N ASN A 363 24.06 8.45 19.20
CA ASN A 363 23.21 8.32 20.40
C ASN A 363 22.10 9.38 20.47
N SER A 364 22.10 10.34 19.54
CA SER A 364 21.04 11.35 19.44
C SER A 364 19.70 10.73 19.06
N PHE A 365 18.64 11.11 19.78
CA PHE A 365 17.24 10.77 19.48
C PHE A 365 16.81 11.16 18.04
N HIS A 366 17.52 12.11 17.42
CA HIS A 366 17.26 12.54 16.04
C HIS A 366 17.91 11.65 14.95
N TYR A 367 18.89 10.82 15.29
CA TYR A 367 19.58 9.94 14.33
C TYR A 367 18.68 8.78 13.84
N TRP A 368 17.80 8.30 14.70
CA TRP A 368 17.02 7.07 14.50
C TRP A 368 15.69 7.26 13.74
N ARG A 369 15.53 8.39 13.04
CA ARG A 369 14.44 8.60 12.08
C ARG A 369 15.01 8.90 10.69
N THR A 370 14.43 8.28 9.67
CA THR A 370 14.47 8.85 8.31
C THR A 370 14.00 10.31 8.41
N PRO A 371 14.75 11.28 7.86
CA PRO A 371 14.27 12.66 7.81
C PRO A 371 12.92 12.69 7.10
N VAL A 372 11.86 13.04 7.83
CA VAL A 372 10.60 13.44 7.22
C VAL A 372 10.94 14.63 6.32
N PRO A 373 10.66 14.58 5.01
CA PRO A 373 10.89 15.75 4.17
C PRO A 373 10.14 16.92 4.80
N ARG A 374 10.87 17.96 5.22
CA ARG A 374 10.24 19.22 5.59
C ARG A 374 9.59 19.75 4.32
N ILE A 375 8.28 19.55 4.20
CA ILE A 375 7.45 20.30 3.28
C ILE A 375 7.47 21.72 3.84
N ALA A 376 8.44 22.52 3.39
CA ALA A 376 8.43 23.94 3.61
C ALA A 376 7.20 24.50 2.88
N PRO A 377 6.25 25.16 3.56
CA PRO A 377 5.15 25.85 2.92
C PRO A 377 5.66 27.21 2.41
N GLU A 378 6.61 27.18 1.48
CA GLU A 378 7.26 28.37 0.94
C GLU A 378 6.68 28.72 -0.44
N LEU A 379 6.43 30.02 -0.64
CA LEU A 379 5.73 30.55 -1.80
C LEU A 379 6.69 30.68 -2.98
N GLU A 380 6.51 29.86 -4.01
CA GLU A 380 6.89 30.24 -5.37
C GLU A 380 5.63 30.75 -6.10
N LEU A 381 5.36 32.03 -5.89
CA LEU A 381 4.56 32.82 -6.83
C LEU A 381 5.35 32.99 -8.12
N GLU A 382 4.63 32.94 -9.25
CA GLU A 382 4.94 33.57 -10.53
C GLU A 382 6.41 33.93 -10.84
N LEU A 383 7.07 33.13 -11.70
CA LEU A 383 7.75 33.60 -12.93
C LEU A 383 8.60 32.49 -13.59
N GLU A 384 8.07 31.88 -14.67
CA GLU A 384 8.79 31.71 -15.95
C GLU A 384 7.85 31.12 -17.02
N ASP A 385 6.92 31.94 -17.53
CA ASP A 385 6.11 31.58 -18.68
C ASP A 385 6.80 32.02 -19.99
N ARG A 386 7.35 31.05 -20.74
CA ARG A 386 7.62 31.14 -22.19
C ARG A 386 8.21 29.85 -22.78
N ARG A 387 7.45 29.13 -23.60
CA ARG A 387 7.85 28.66 -24.95
C ARG A 387 6.66 28.01 -25.69
N PRO A 388 6.70 27.94 -27.05
CA PRO A 388 5.53 27.58 -27.85
C PRO A 388 5.28 26.07 -27.90
N SER A 389 4.06 25.69 -28.29
CA SER A 389 3.68 24.31 -28.59
C SER A 389 4.47 23.74 -29.78
N ALA A 390 5.08 22.58 -29.57
CA ALA A 390 5.69 21.80 -30.63
C ALA A 390 4.63 20.89 -31.31
N PRO A 391 4.60 20.78 -32.65
CA PRO A 391 3.75 19.82 -33.34
C PRO A 391 4.29 18.39 -33.21
N ALA A 392 3.42 17.40 -33.40
CA ALA A 392 3.84 16.00 -33.49
C ALA A 392 4.68 15.75 -34.76
N LEU A 393 5.73 14.94 -34.62
CA LEU A 393 6.72 14.66 -35.68
C LEU A 393 6.34 13.39 -36.47
N ASP A 394 6.46 13.45 -37.78
CA ASP A 394 6.27 12.31 -38.69
C ASP A 394 7.51 11.40 -38.74
N ARG A 395 7.33 10.15 -39.17
CA ARG A 395 8.38 9.11 -39.28
C ARG A 395 9.64 9.60 -39.99
N LYS A 396 9.49 10.40 -41.05
CA LYS A 396 10.64 10.95 -41.79
C LYS A 396 11.47 11.93 -40.95
N GLN A 397 10.79 12.76 -40.16
CA GLN A 397 11.40 13.75 -39.27
C GLN A 397 12.05 13.07 -38.05
N LEU A 398 11.50 11.95 -37.57
CA LEU A 398 12.12 11.11 -36.55
C LEU A 398 13.46 10.51 -37.04
N GLN A 399 13.56 10.11 -38.31
CA GLN A 399 14.82 9.63 -38.89
C GLN A 399 15.85 10.76 -39.03
N GLU A 400 15.46 11.90 -39.58
CA GLU A 400 16.34 13.09 -39.66
C GLU A 400 16.81 13.53 -38.26
N LEU A 401 15.98 13.45 -37.22
CA LEU A 401 16.39 13.74 -35.84
C LEU A 401 17.41 12.75 -35.28
N ILE A 402 17.31 11.45 -35.60
CA ILE A 402 18.30 10.45 -35.18
C ILE A 402 19.65 10.73 -35.88
N GLU A 403 19.64 10.90 -37.20
CA GLU A 403 20.86 11.14 -38.00
C GLU A 403 21.59 12.44 -37.59
N ASN A 404 20.88 13.46 -37.11
CA ASN A 404 21.48 14.70 -36.60
C ASN A 404 22.00 14.60 -35.14
N LEU A 405 21.56 13.62 -34.35
CA LEU A 405 21.98 13.42 -32.96
C LEU A 405 23.05 12.32 -32.81
N GLU A 406 23.14 11.40 -33.76
CA GLU A 406 24.14 10.32 -33.81
C GLU A 406 25.61 10.80 -33.66
N PRO A 407 26.04 11.97 -34.20
CA PRO A 407 27.39 12.52 -33.98
C PRO A 407 27.70 12.99 -32.54
N HIS A 408 26.70 13.00 -31.66
CA HIS A 408 26.80 13.54 -30.29
C HIS A 408 26.48 12.49 -29.21
N ILE A 409 26.47 11.21 -29.56
CA ILE A 409 26.09 10.07 -28.69
C ILE A 409 27.04 9.78 -27.50
N ASP A 410 28.16 10.49 -27.41
CA ASP A 410 29.06 10.47 -26.24
C ASP A 410 28.47 11.23 -25.02
N ASP A 411 27.50 12.12 -25.25
CA ASP A 411 26.72 12.75 -24.18
C ASP A 411 25.58 11.80 -23.72
N PRO A 412 25.45 11.51 -22.41
CA PRO A 412 24.47 10.54 -21.91
C PRO A 412 23.01 10.99 -22.10
N ASP A 413 22.72 12.29 -22.08
CA ASP A 413 21.36 12.81 -22.27
C ASP A 413 20.99 12.83 -23.76
N VAL A 414 21.96 13.09 -24.65
CA VAL A 414 21.77 12.93 -26.12
C VAL A 414 21.58 11.46 -26.49
N LYS A 415 22.37 10.56 -25.90
CA LYS A 415 22.24 9.12 -26.10
C LYS A 415 20.86 8.60 -25.70
N ALA A 416 20.35 9.03 -24.55
CA ALA A 416 18.99 8.71 -24.12
C ALA A 416 17.92 9.21 -25.11
N GLN A 417 18.12 10.38 -25.73
CA GLN A 417 17.22 10.89 -26.78
C GLN A 417 17.30 10.03 -28.06
N VAL A 418 18.48 9.66 -28.51
CA VAL A 418 18.68 8.76 -29.68
C VAL A 418 18.03 7.40 -29.44
N ASP A 419 18.19 6.80 -28.26
CA ASP A 419 17.56 5.52 -27.90
C ASP A 419 16.03 5.63 -27.87
N VAL A 420 15.46 6.72 -27.33
CA VAL A 420 14.00 6.98 -27.31
C VAL A 420 13.45 7.16 -28.73
N LEU A 421 14.11 7.97 -29.57
CA LEU A 421 13.70 8.19 -30.96
C LEU A 421 13.79 6.88 -31.78
N THR A 422 14.84 6.09 -31.56
CA THR A 422 15.04 4.78 -32.20
C THR A 422 13.98 3.77 -31.75
N ALA A 423 13.59 3.77 -30.48
CA ALA A 423 12.50 2.94 -29.97
C ALA A 423 11.15 3.33 -30.57
N ALA A 424 10.85 4.64 -30.67
CA ALA A 424 9.65 5.15 -31.33
C ALA A 424 9.61 4.75 -32.83
N LEU A 425 10.73 4.89 -33.54
CA LEU A 425 10.86 4.47 -34.94
C LEU A 425 10.57 2.97 -35.11
N ARG A 426 11.12 2.12 -34.24
CA ARG A 426 10.88 0.65 -34.22
C ARG A 426 9.41 0.31 -33.93
N ALA A 427 8.74 1.06 -33.06
CA ALA A 427 7.30 0.87 -32.82
C ALA A 427 6.48 1.07 -34.11
N THR A 428 6.84 2.04 -34.97
CA THR A 428 6.19 2.25 -36.29
C THR A 428 6.53 1.21 -37.36
N ALA A 429 7.40 0.22 -37.07
CA ALA A 429 7.79 -0.82 -38.04
C ALA A 429 6.98 -2.13 -37.88
N LEU A 430 6.47 -2.40 -36.67
CA LEU A 430 5.77 -3.65 -36.33
C LEU A 430 4.37 -3.81 -36.98
N ASP A 431 3.89 -2.77 -37.66
CA ASP A 431 2.52 -2.66 -38.21
C ASP A 431 2.35 -3.29 -39.60
N SER A 432 3.37 -3.98 -40.13
CA SER A 432 3.47 -4.31 -41.56
C SER A 432 3.74 -5.78 -41.91
N GLY A 433 3.65 -6.72 -40.95
CA GLY A 433 4.15 -8.09 -41.14
C GLY A 433 3.39 -9.22 -40.43
N LEU A 434 2.09 -9.06 -40.12
CA LEU A 434 1.34 -10.02 -39.30
C LEU A 434 0.11 -10.68 -39.97
N GLU A 435 -0.25 -10.33 -41.21
CA GLU A 435 -1.47 -10.87 -41.85
C GLU A 435 -1.27 -12.25 -42.52
N ASP A 436 -0.07 -12.58 -43.03
CA ASP A 436 0.18 -13.79 -43.84
C ASP A 436 0.40 -15.11 -43.04
N ALA A 437 0.43 -15.08 -41.71
CA ALA A 437 1.00 -16.17 -40.91
C ALA A 437 0.01 -17.23 -40.36
N PHE A 438 -1.31 -17.05 -40.50
CA PHE A 438 -2.31 -17.83 -39.73
C PHE A 438 -3.30 -18.65 -40.58
N LEU A 439 -2.81 -19.65 -41.32
CA LEU A 439 -3.65 -20.67 -41.99
C LEU A 439 -3.09 -22.11 -41.92
N GLU A 440 -3.08 -22.73 -40.72
CA GLU A 440 -3.35 -24.20 -40.60
C GLU A 440 -3.78 -24.58 -39.16
N PRO A 441 -4.86 -25.37 -38.96
CA PRO A 441 -5.29 -25.82 -37.64
C PRO A 441 -4.79 -27.26 -37.32
N ARG A 442 -4.20 -27.48 -36.13
CA ARG A 442 -3.90 -28.85 -35.66
C ARG A 442 -4.37 -29.14 -34.25
N ALA A 443 -5.05 -30.29 -34.17
CA ALA A 443 -5.84 -30.79 -33.05
C ALA A 443 -5.14 -30.85 -31.68
N ALA A 444 -5.95 -30.69 -30.63
CA ALA A 444 -5.55 -30.93 -29.25
C ALA A 444 -5.11 -32.39 -29.01
N ARG A 445 -4.14 -32.58 -28.11
CA ARG A 445 -3.88 -33.86 -27.44
C ARG A 445 -3.95 -33.65 -25.94
N SER A 446 -4.81 -34.43 -25.28
CA SER A 446 -4.90 -34.53 -23.82
C SER A 446 -3.62 -35.11 -23.25
N ASN A 447 -3.11 -34.56 -22.15
CA ASN A 447 -2.06 -35.19 -21.34
C ASN A 447 -2.65 -35.59 -19.97
N PRO A 448 -2.71 -36.88 -19.62
CA PRO A 448 -3.21 -37.31 -18.32
C PRO A 448 -2.07 -37.36 -17.29
N PHE A 449 -2.31 -36.86 -16.08
CA PHE A 449 -1.94 -37.52 -14.81
C PHE A 449 -2.51 -36.72 -13.63
N SER A 450 -3.11 -37.41 -12.66
CA SER A 450 -3.75 -36.80 -11.49
C SER A 450 -3.48 -37.60 -10.22
N SER A 451 -2.80 -36.96 -9.26
CA SER A 451 -2.55 -37.42 -7.89
C SER A 451 -2.27 -36.15 -7.05
N GLN A 452 -3.04 -35.79 -6.03
CA GLN A 452 -3.03 -36.40 -4.67
C GLN A 452 -1.59 -36.44 -4.12
N GLN A 453 -1.23 -35.84 -2.97
CA GLN A 453 -1.92 -35.15 -1.86
C GLN A 453 -0.83 -34.41 -1.02
N PRO A 454 -1.06 -33.79 0.15
CA PRO A 454 -2.25 -33.20 0.77
C PRO A 454 -2.04 -31.69 1.11
N SER A 455 -2.84 -31.13 2.02
CA SER A 455 -2.76 -29.73 2.51
C SER A 455 -2.45 -29.64 4.01
N GLU A 456 -1.58 -28.73 4.42
CA GLU A 456 -1.47 -28.28 5.82
C GLU A 456 -1.49 -26.73 5.90
N HIS A 457 -2.11 -26.20 6.97
CA HIS A 457 -2.23 -24.78 7.27
C HIS A 457 -1.52 -24.46 8.59
N LEU A 458 -0.94 -23.26 8.72
CA LEU A 458 -0.88 -22.45 9.94
C LEU A 458 -0.55 -20.97 9.55
N PRO A 459 -0.90 -19.95 10.36
CA PRO A 459 -0.92 -18.54 9.92
C PRO A 459 0.24 -17.69 10.48
N ALA A 460 0.48 -16.54 9.82
CA ALA A 460 1.21 -15.40 10.38
C ALA A 460 0.56 -14.09 9.86
N ASP A 461 0.03 -13.24 10.76
CA ASP A 461 -0.75 -12.05 10.36
C ASP A 461 -0.50 -10.83 11.26
N THR A 462 0.78 -10.41 11.39
CA THR A 462 1.19 -9.28 12.26
C THR A 462 2.09 -8.23 11.59
N GLN A 463 2.23 -8.24 10.26
CA GLN A 463 3.08 -7.26 9.52
C GLN A 463 2.31 -6.38 8.52
N ARG A 464 1.06 -6.76 8.22
CA ARG A 464 0.26 -6.42 7.03
C ARG A 464 -0.27 -4.98 6.90
N LYS A 465 0.30 -4.03 7.63
CA LYS A 465 -0.18 -2.63 7.76
C LYS A 465 0.86 -1.55 7.39
N ARG A 466 2.03 -1.92 6.87
CA ARG A 466 3.03 -0.98 6.31
C ARG A 466 3.50 -1.30 4.87
N GLU A 467 3.15 -2.46 4.32
CA GLU A 467 3.50 -2.83 2.93
C GLU A 467 2.44 -2.39 1.90
N ARG A 468 1.16 -2.27 2.30
CA ARG A 468 0.02 -1.94 1.41
C ARG A 468 0.18 -0.64 0.60
N GLU A 469 0.92 0.34 1.10
CA GLU A 469 1.20 1.60 0.37
C GLU A 469 2.27 1.45 -0.73
N ARG A 470 2.98 0.30 -0.77
CA ARG A 470 4.05 -0.01 -1.73
C ARG A 470 3.65 -1.11 -2.72
N GLU A 471 2.82 -2.05 -2.29
CA GLU A 471 2.26 -3.14 -3.13
C GLU A 471 1.33 -2.63 -4.25
N CYS A 472 0.81 -1.40 -4.12
CA CYS A 472 -0.30 -0.85 -4.91
C CYS A 472 -0.06 -0.77 -6.45
N VAL A 473 1.18 -0.93 -6.92
CA VAL A 473 1.52 -0.96 -8.35
C VAL A 473 1.41 -2.38 -8.95
N CYS A 474 1.51 -3.43 -8.13
CA CYS A 474 1.63 -4.82 -8.62
C CYS A 474 0.35 -5.65 -8.47
N VAL A 475 -0.44 -5.42 -7.40
CA VAL A 475 -1.65 -6.22 -7.07
C VAL A 475 -2.67 -6.29 -8.22
N THR A 476 -2.77 -5.24 -9.05
CA THR A 476 -3.71 -5.14 -10.19
C THR A 476 -3.44 -6.13 -11.33
N LEU A 477 -2.25 -6.76 -11.37
CA LEU A 477 -1.86 -7.69 -12.46
C LEU A 477 -2.32 -9.15 -12.24
N THR A 478 -2.92 -9.44 -11.09
CA THR A 478 -3.20 -10.82 -10.61
C THR A 478 -4.31 -11.58 -11.35
N THR A 479 -5.00 -10.98 -12.35
CA THR A 479 -6.20 -11.56 -12.97
C THR A 479 -6.32 -11.36 -14.48
N SER A 480 -5.53 -12.08 -15.31
CA SER A 480 -5.99 -12.51 -16.65
C SER A 480 -5.15 -13.64 -17.26
N THR A 481 -5.80 -14.65 -17.85
CA THR A 481 -5.15 -15.77 -18.55
C THR A 481 -4.95 -15.53 -20.06
N GLY A 482 -5.08 -14.29 -20.53
CA GLY A 482 -4.95 -13.89 -21.94
C GLY A 482 -3.52 -13.60 -22.42
N VAL A 483 -2.51 -14.14 -21.73
CA VAL A 483 -1.17 -13.53 -21.59
C VAL A 483 -0.41 -13.32 -22.90
N ARG A 484 -0.43 -14.27 -23.86
CA ARG A 484 0.63 -14.38 -24.88
C ARG A 484 0.84 -13.18 -25.79
N ALA A 485 -0.22 -12.60 -26.37
CA ALA A 485 -0.10 -11.44 -27.27
C ALA A 485 0.03 -10.10 -26.52
N GLY A 486 -0.45 -10.03 -25.27
CA GLY A 486 -0.30 -8.86 -24.41
C GLY A 486 1.11 -8.76 -23.82
N ALA A 487 1.69 -9.90 -23.43
CA ALA A 487 2.99 -9.97 -22.77
C ALA A 487 4.12 -9.39 -23.62
N ASP A 488 4.24 -9.74 -24.90
CA ASP A 488 5.32 -9.20 -25.74
C ASP A 488 5.27 -7.67 -25.84
N ARG A 489 4.06 -7.08 -25.95
CA ARG A 489 3.89 -5.61 -25.95
C ARG A 489 4.11 -5.01 -24.55
N MET A 490 3.71 -5.69 -23.48
CA MET A 490 4.00 -5.29 -22.10
C MET A 490 5.50 -5.30 -21.80
N CYS A 491 6.23 -6.31 -22.29
CA CYS A 491 7.68 -6.44 -22.18
C CYS A 491 8.42 -5.36 -22.99
N VAL A 492 7.95 -5.00 -24.19
CA VAL A 492 8.46 -3.81 -24.91
C VAL A 492 8.23 -2.53 -24.10
N SER A 493 7.03 -2.33 -23.54
CA SER A 493 6.72 -1.14 -22.73
C SER A 493 7.52 -1.10 -21.41
N LEU A 494 7.78 -2.25 -20.79
CA LEU A 494 8.66 -2.41 -19.63
C LEU A 494 10.12 -2.10 -20.01
N SER A 495 10.61 -2.60 -21.15
CA SER A 495 11.97 -2.33 -21.62
C SER A 495 12.19 -0.84 -21.88
N VAL A 496 11.23 -0.15 -22.53
CA VAL A 496 11.28 1.31 -22.69
C VAL A 496 11.26 2.02 -21.34
N CYS A 497 10.40 1.59 -20.41
CA CYS A 497 10.32 2.18 -19.07
C CYS A 497 11.63 2.01 -18.28
N VAL A 498 12.27 0.84 -18.35
CA VAL A 498 13.57 0.53 -17.69
C VAL A 498 14.68 1.43 -18.23
N CYS A 499 14.77 1.63 -19.54
CA CYS A 499 15.79 2.49 -20.16
C CYS A 499 15.59 3.98 -19.85
N VAL A 500 14.34 4.45 -19.79
CA VAL A 500 14.01 5.89 -19.70
C VAL A 500 13.96 6.40 -18.25
N CYS A 501 13.78 5.53 -17.25
CA CYS A 501 13.41 5.97 -15.92
C CYS A 501 14.56 6.24 -14.92
N GLN A 502 14.32 7.26 -14.11
CA GLN A 502 14.99 7.54 -12.82
C GLN A 502 15.11 6.29 -11.95
N TRP A 503 16.23 6.16 -11.22
CA TRP A 503 16.56 4.98 -10.39
C TRP A 503 15.44 4.57 -9.41
N LYS A 504 14.62 5.51 -8.95
CA LYS A 504 13.47 5.24 -8.05
C LYS A 504 12.41 4.32 -8.67
N VAL A 505 12.19 4.40 -9.99
CA VAL A 505 11.22 3.51 -10.69
C VAL A 505 11.87 2.15 -10.95
N ARG A 506 13.13 2.13 -11.40
CA ARG A 506 13.91 0.90 -11.60
C ARG A 506 14.00 0.08 -10.31
N ARG A 507 14.18 0.76 -9.18
CA ARG A 507 14.08 0.22 -7.81
C ARG A 507 12.72 -0.41 -7.54
N THR A 508 11.61 0.30 -7.73
CA THR A 508 10.27 -0.28 -7.51
C THR A 508 10.04 -1.54 -8.36
N LEU A 509 10.50 -1.56 -9.61
CA LEU A 509 10.42 -2.72 -10.50
C LEU A 509 11.38 -3.85 -10.09
N ALA A 510 12.58 -3.55 -9.60
CA ALA A 510 13.51 -4.53 -9.03
C ALA A 510 12.90 -5.25 -7.82
N PHE A 511 12.11 -4.54 -7.00
CA PHE A 511 11.34 -5.12 -5.89
C PHE A 511 10.13 -5.98 -6.33
N SER A 512 9.70 -5.97 -7.60
CA SER A 512 8.52 -6.72 -8.07
C SER A 512 8.74 -7.62 -9.30
N ILE A 513 9.96 -7.71 -9.83
CA ILE A 513 10.27 -8.49 -11.03
C ILE A 513 10.06 -10.01 -10.85
N HIS A 514 10.04 -10.51 -9.61
CA HIS A 514 9.71 -11.90 -9.29
C HIS A 514 8.21 -12.21 -9.45
N GLU A 515 7.33 -11.30 -9.01
CA GLU A 515 5.88 -11.40 -9.27
C GLU A 515 5.57 -11.38 -10.77
N LEU A 516 6.26 -10.53 -11.53
CA LEU A 516 6.15 -10.53 -13.00
C LEU A 516 6.62 -11.86 -13.60
N ALA A 517 7.64 -12.50 -13.02
CA ALA A 517 8.12 -13.80 -13.47
C ALA A 517 7.14 -14.94 -13.15
N LEU A 518 6.47 -14.89 -12.00
CA LEU A 518 5.37 -15.81 -11.65
C LEU A 518 4.21 -15.73 -12.66
N ILE A 519 3.83 -14.51 -13.06
CA ILE A 519 2.70 -14.27 -13.96
C ILE A 519 3.04 -14.63 -15.42
N LEU A 520 4.25 -14.33 -15.89
CA LEU A 520 4.66 -14.57 -17.29
C LEU A 520 5.11 -16.01 -17.58
N GLY A 521 5.61 -16.74 -16.58
CA GLY A 521 6.10 -18.11 -16.72
C GLY A 521 7.40 -18.26 -17.52
N ASP A 522 7.98 -19.46 -17.47
CA ASP A 522 9.37 -19.77 -17.81
C ASP A 522 9.85 -19.18 -19.15
N GLN A 523 9.07 -19.36 -20.23
CA GLN A 523 9.47 -18.94 -21.58
C GLN A 523 9.61 -17.42 -21.72
N LEU A 524 8.63 -16.66 -21.21
CA LEU A 524 8.60 -15.21 -21.33
C LEU A 524 9.53 -14.55 -20.30
N THR A 525 9.64 -15.14 -19.11
CA THR A 525 10.63 -14.75 -18.10
C THR A 525 12.07 -14.90 -18.63
N ALA A 526 12.39 -16.03 -19.27
CA ALA A 526 13.71 -16.26 -19.84
C ALA A 526 14.04 -15.35 -21.03
N ALA A 527 13.05 -15.01 -21.86
CA ALA A 527 13.23 -14.12 -23.01
C ALA A 527 13.36 -12.64 -22.60
N HIS A 528 12.46 -12.15 -21.74
CA HIS A 528 12.24 -10.72 -21.53
C HIS A 528 12.65 -10.20 -20.14
N LEU A 529 12.42 -10.97 -19.07
CA LEU A 529 12.72 -10.53 -17.70
C LEU A 529 14.18 -10.78 -17.29
N VAL A 530 14.78 -11.90 -17.71
CA VAL A 530 16.20 -12.22 -17.41
C VAL A 530 17.16 -11.11 -17.88
N PRO A 531 17.02 -10.51 -19.08
CA PRO A 531 17.82 -9.34 -19.48
C PRO A 531 17.64 -8.12 -18.55
N ILE A 532 16.41 -7.81 -18.12
CA ILE A 532 16.10 -6.69 -17.23
C ILE A 532 16.69 -6.93 -15.84
N PHE A 533 16.50 -8.13 -15.29
CA PHE A 533 17.09 -8.59 -14.04
C PHE A 533 18.63 -8.44 -14.05
N ASN A 534 19.28 -8.89 -15.13
CA ASN A 534 20.73 -8.76 -15.32
C ASN A 534 21.20 -7.31 -15.48
N SER A 535 20.32 -6.38 -15.87
CA SER A 535 20.59 -4.95 -15.84
C SER A 535 20.53 -4.39 -14.41
N PHE A 536 19.54 -4.80 -13.61
CA PHE A 536 19.40 -4.37 -12.22
C PHE A 536 20.53 -4.87 -11.30
N LEU A 537 21.12 -6.03 -11.59
CA LEU A 537 22.32 -6.53 -10.88
C LEU A 537 23.52 -5.55 -10.98
N LYS A 538 23.57 -4.74 -12.05
CA LYS A 538 24.64 -3.80 -12.42
C LYS A 538 24.25 -2.34 -12.24
N ASP A 539 23.07 -2.08 -11.66
CA ASP A 539 22.55 -0.75 -11.34
C ASP A 539 23.09 -0.30 -9.97
N LEU A 540 22.65 0.84 -9.43
CA LEU A 540 23.04 1.34 -8.11
C LEU A 540 22.64 0.36 -6.99
N ASP A 541 23.38 0.32 -5.87
CA ASP A 541 23.03 -0.45 -4.65
C ASP A 541 21.54 -0.33 -4.22
N GLU A 542 20.91 0.85 -4.38
CA GLU A 542 19.47 1.10 -4.09
C GLU A 542 18.49 0.39 -5.03
N VAL A 543 18.93 -0.03 -6.22
CA VAL A 543 18.16 -0.88 -7.15
C VAL A 543 18.53 -2.35 -6.96
N ARG A 544 19.84 -2.65 -6.84
CA ARG A 544 20.38 -4.00 -6.59
C ARG A 544 19.73 -4.67 -5.37
N ILE A 545 19.46 -3.90 -4.30
CA ILE A 545 18.82 -4.42 -3.08
C ILE A 545 17.39 -4.94 -3.31
N GLY A 546 16.66 -4.39 -4.29
CA GLY A 546 15.33 -4.87 -4.67
C GLY A 546 15.38 -6.25 -5.32
N VAL A 547 16.33 -6.45 -6.25
CA VAL A 547 16.62 -7.77 -6.82
C VAL A 547 17.12 -8.74 -5.76
N LEU A 548 18.05 -8.31 -4.91
CA LEU A 548 18.62 -9.16 -3.87
C LEU A 548 17.55 -9.70 -2.93
N LYS A 549 16.61 -8.85 -2.49
CA LYS A 549 15.50 -9.21 -1.61
C LYS A 549 14.57 -10.32 -2.10
N HIS A 550 14.58 -10.60 -3.39
CA HIS A 550 13.73 -11.60 -4.05
C HIS A 550 14.54 -12.50 -4.98
N LEU A 551 15.83 -12.67 -4.66
CA LEU A 551 16.79 -13.41 -5.45
C LEU A 551 16.48 -14.91 -5.45
N TYR A 552 16.11 -15.45 -4.29
CA TYR A 552 15.59 -16.82 -4.21
C TYR A 552 14.33 -17.00 -5.06
N ASP A 553 13.34 -16.12 -4.92
CA ASP A 553 12.04 -16.24 -5.59
C ASP A 553 12.19 -16.20 -7.11
N PHE A 554 12.97 -15.24 -7.64
CA PHE A 554 13.22 -15.15 -9.08
C PHE A 554 14.03 -16.36 -9.59
N LEU A 555 15.10 -16.77 -8.90
CA LEU A 555 15.94 -17.89 -9.34
C LEU A 555 15.22 -19.25 -9.27
N LYS A 556 14.27 -19.42 -8.34
CA LYS A 556 13.43 -20.62 -8.21
C LYS A 556 12.57 -20.88 -9.45
N LEU A 557 12.21 -19.83 -10.20
CA LEU A 557 11.42 -19.89 -11.43
C LEU A 557 12.26 -20.14 -12.69
N LEU A 558 13.59 -19.97 -12.62
CA LEU A 558 14.47 -20.23 -13.76
C LEU A 558 14.80 -21.73 -13.85
N HIS A 559 14.81 -22.25 -15.08
CA HIS A 559 15.35 -23.58 -15.41
C HIS A 559 16.79 -23.75 -14.88
N GLN A 560 17.13 -24.98 -14.49
CA GLN A 560 18.37 -25.33 -13.77
C GLN A 560 19.65 -24.84 -14.47
N ASP A 561 19.76 -24.97 -15.80
CA ASP A 561 20.93 -24.52 -16.57
C ASP A 561 21.11 -23.00 -16.57
N THR A 562 20.02 -22.24 -16.50
CA THR A 562 20.08 -20.78 -16.40
C THR A 562 20.36 -20.37 -14.96
N ARG A 563 19.71 -21.01 -13.98
CA ARG A 563 19.97 -20.81 -12.54
C ARG A 563 21.46 -21.02 -12.20
N ARG A 564 22.08 -22.10 -12.68
CA ARG A 564 23.48 -22.44 -12.45
C ARG A 564 24.46 -21.31 -12.84
N LYS A 565 24.15 -20.53 -13.88
CA LYS A 565 25.01 -19.42 -14.36
C LYS A 565 25.13 -18.28 -13.34
N TYR A 566 24.15 -18.11 -12.47
CA TYR A 566 24.17 -17.06 -11.44
C TYR A 566 25.15 -17.35 -10.29
N LEU A 567 25.59 -18.60 -10.08
CA LEU A 567 26.55 -18.95 -9.01
C LEU A 567 27.84 -18.11 -9.05
N TYR A 568 28.32 -17.77 -10.25
CA TYR A 568 29.48 -16.88 -10.43
C TYR A 568 29.15 -15.42 -10.10
N GLN A 569 27.95 -14.95 -10.46
CA GLN A 569 27.49 -13.58 -10.23
C GLN A 569 27.18 -13.29 -8.75
N LEU A 570 26.92 -14.31 -7.92
CA LEU A 570 26.73 -14.14 -6.48
C LEU A 570 27.97 -13.53 -5.78
N GLN A 571 29.17 -13.67 -6.35
CA GLN A 571 30.37 -13.00 -5.85
C GLN A 571 30.34 -11.49 -6.09
N GLU A 572 29.64 -11.00 -7.11
CA GLU A 572 29.51 -9.56 -7.42
C GLU A 572 28.71 -8.82 -6.33
N PHE A 573 27.82 -9.51 -5.60
CA PHE A 573 27.08 -8.92 -4.48
C PHE A 573 27.93 -8.64 -3.22
N LEU A 574 29.12 -9.24 -3.09
CA LEU A 574 30.08 -8.84 -2.04
C LEU A 574 30.70 -7.47 -2.34
N VAL A 575 30.70 -7.05 -3.61
CA VAL A 575 31.18 -5.73 -4.04
C VAL A 575 29.98 -4.77 -4.09
N THR A 576 29.83 -4.01 -3.01
CA THR A 576 28.85 -2.90 -2.88
C THR A 576 29.51 -1.57 -3.16
N ASP A 577 28.83 -0.66 -3.86
CA ASP A 577 29.32 0.71 -4.15
C ASP A 577 29.73 1.42 -2.85
N ASN A 578 28.95 1.21 -1.80
CA ASN A 578 29.20 1.75 -0.48
C ASN A 578 29.54 0.66 0.53
N SER A 579 30.82 0.51 0.88
CA SER A 579 31.28 -0.46 1.89
C SER A 579 30.65 -0.31 3.29
N ARG A 580 30.05 0.84 3.61
CA ARG A 580 29.27 1.04 4.85
C ARG A 580 27.88 0.39 4.81
N ASN A 581 27.41 -0.06 3.64
CA ASN A 581 26.09 -0.68 3.43
C ASN A 581 26.03 -2.13 3.95
N TRP A 582 26.19 -2.30 5.27
CA TRP A 582 26.16 -3.61 5.92
C TRP A 582 24.80 -4.30 5.79
N ARG A 583 23.70 -3.55 5.65
CA ARG A 583 22.35 -4.11 5.47
C ARG A 583 22.25 -4.93 4.18
N PHE A 584 22.86 -4.46 3.09
CA PHE A 584 22.96 -5.22 1.84
C PHE A 584 23.69 -6.55 2.02
N ARG A 585 24.73 -6.59 2.85
CA ARG A 585 25.48 -7.81 3.15
C ARG A 585 24.77 -8.74 4.14
N SER A 586 23.93 -8.21 5.04
CA SER A 586 22.99 -9.01 5.84
C SER A 586 21.95 -9.67 4.94
N GLU A 587 21.33 -8.90 4.03
CA GLU A 587 20.37 -9.41 3.05
C GLU A 587 20.99 -10.51 2.17
N LEU A 588 22.24 -10.33 1.72
CA LEU A 588 22.96 -11.34 0.97
C LEU A 588 23.14 -12.63 1.79
N ALA A 589 23.47 -12.53 3.08
CA ALA A 589 23.56 -13.70 3.95
C ALA A 589 22.19 -14.38 4.12
N GLU A 590 21.11 -13.61 4.33
CA GLU A 590 19.73 -14.12 4.47
C GLU A 590 19.27 -14.85 3.20
N GLN A 591 19.48 -14.26 2.03
CA GLN A 591 19.13 -14.84 0.73
C GLN A 591 20.01 -16.05 0.38
N LEU A 592 21.29 -16.03 0.75
CA LEU A 592 22.17 -17.18 0.56
C LEU A 592 21.66 -18.41 1.32
N VAL A 593 21.03 -18.26 2.50
CA VAL A 593 20.41 -19.41 3.23
C VAL A 593 19.35 -20.06 2.37
N LEU A 594 18.40 -19.27 1.84
CA LEU A 594 17.31 -19.77 1.00
C LEU A 594 17.83 -20.44 -0.28
N LEU A 595 18.87 -19.86 -0.90
CA LEU A 595 19.49 -20.40 -2.11
C LEU A 595 20.12 -21.79 -1.90
N LEU A 596 20.46 -22.20 -0.66
CA LEU A 596 20.99 -23.54 -0.38
C LEU A 596 20.00 -24.65 -0.73
N GLU A 597 18.69 -24.41 -0.75
CA GLU A 597 17.70 -25.37 -1.26
C GLU A 597 17.94 -25.66 -2.75
N LEU A 598 18.14 -24.60 -3.55
CA LEU A 598 18.06 -24.62 -5.01
C LEU A 598 19.26 -25.24 -5.74
N TYR A 599 20.34 -25.57 -5.02
CA TYR A 599 21.61 -26.05 -5.57
C TYR A 599 22.07 -27.40 -4.98
N SER A 600 23.03 -28.06 -5.63
CA SER A 600 23.60 -29.32 -5.15
C SER A 600 24.62 -29.09 -4.03
N ALA A 601 24.91 -30.12 -3.22
CA ALA A 601 25.94 -30.05 -2.16
C ALA A 601 27.33 -29.65 -2.70
N GLN A 602 27.68 -30.11 -3.91
CA GLN A 602 28.94 -29.73 -4.58
C GLN A 602 28.95 -28.24 -4.95
N ASP A 603 27.85 -27.70 -5.50
CA ASP A 603 27.76 -26.29 -5.87
C ASP A 603 27.79 -25.36 -4.65
N VAL A 604 27.15 -25.79 -3.55
CA VAL A 604 27.21 -25.12 -2.25
C VAL A 604 28.66 -25.08 -1.75
N HIS A 605 29.36 -26.20 -1.80
CA HIS A 605 30.76 -26.30 -1.39
C HIS A 605 31.71 -25.47 -2.27
N ASP A 606 31.49 -25.40 -3.59
CA ASP A 606 32.44 -24.76 -4.49
C ASP A 606 32.19 -23.24 -4.65
N TYR A 607 30.92 -22.79 -4.61
CA TYR A 607 30.56 -21.39 -4.88
C TYR A 607 30.05 -20.62 -3.67
N LEU A 608 29.30 -21.26 -2.76
CA LEU A 608 28.59 -20.55 -1.67
C LEU A 608 29.36 -20.56 -0.34
N ARG A 609 30.09 -21.64 -0.03
CA ARG A 609 31.02 -21.72 1.11
C ARG A 609 32.00 -20.53 1.16
N PRO A 610 32.69 -20.13 0.07
CA PRO A 610 33.58 -18.96 0.10
C PRO A 610 32.87 -17.65 0.50
N LEU A 611 31.61 -17.47 0.10
CA LEU A 611 30.79 -16.30 0.46
C LEU A 611 30.47 -16.31 1.96
N ALA A 612 29.95 -17.43 2.47
CA ALA A 612 29.60 -17.59 3.89
C ALA A 612 30.81 -17.36 4.79
N LEU A 613 31.94 -18.00 4.48
CA LEU A 613 33.19 -17.85 5.22
C LEU A 613 33.79 -16.43 5.14
N CYS A 614 33.44 -15.63 4.13
CA CYS A 614 33.79 -14.21 4.05
C CYS A 614 32.90 -13.38 4.99
N LEU A 615 31.57 -13.55 4.90
CA LEU A 615 30.58 -12.79 5.66
C LEU A 615 30.66 -13.07 7.19
N CYS A 616 31.04 -14.29 7.60
CA CYS A 616 31.41 -14.61 8.98
C CYS A 616 32.58 -13.76 9.54
N THR A 617 33.38 -13.13 8.67
CA THR A 617 34.49 -12.22 9.06
C THR A 617 34.16 -10.73 8.87
N ASP A 618 32.90 -10.37 8.61
CA ASP A 618 32.47 -8.98 8.47
C ASP A 618 32.79 -8.15 9.72
N ARG A 619 32.93 -6.83 9.54
CA ARG A 619 33.17 -5.86 10.62
C ARG A 619 31.93 -5.72 11.52
N VAL A 620 30.73 -5.79 10.95
CA VAL A 620 29.45 -5.58 11.64
C VAL A 620 28.92 -6.89 12.24
N SER A 621 28.57 -6.88 13.54
CA SER A 621 28.16 -8.10 14.26
C SER A 621 26.89 -8.74 13.71
N SER A 622 25.91 -7.94 13.28
CA SER A 622 24.65 -8.44 12.70
C SER A 622 24.88 -9.26 11.43
N VAL A 623 25.78 -8.83 10.54
CA VAL A 623 26.13 -9.59 9.32
C VAL A 623 26.78 -10.91 9.69
N ARG A 624 27.71 -10.91 10.66
CA ARG A 624 28.33 -12.16 11.15
C ARG A 624 27.30 -13.12 11.74
N TRP A 625 26.35 -12.63 12.54
CA TRP A 625 25.33 -13.46 13.17
C TRP A 625 24.47 -14.22 12.15
N THR A 626 23.93 -13.52 11.14
CA THR A 626 23.22 -14.16 10.02
C THR A 626 24.13 -15.16 9.28
N SER A 627 25.41 -14.82 9.12
CA SER A 627 26.39 -15.69 8.46
C SER A 627 26.70 -16.97 9.24
N TYR A 628 26.58 -16.98 10.57
CA TYR A 628 26.76 -18.19 11.35
C TYR A 628 25.63 -19.20 11.08
N ARG A 629 24.36 -18.74 10.98
CA ARG A 629 23.22 -19.57 10.54
C ARG A 629 23.41 -20.09 9.10
N LEU A 630 23.94 -19.24 8.21
CA LEU A 630 24.32 -19.66 6.86
C LEU A 630 25.37 -20.78 6.87
N VAL A 631 26.33 -20.75 7.80
CA VAL A 631 27.29 -21.85 7.99
C VAL A 631 26.60 -23.10 8.55
N SER A 632 25.72 -22.99 9.56
CA SER A 632 24.92 -24.12 10.07
C SER A 632 24.16 -24.83 8.95
N GLU A 633 23.43 -24.08 8.12
CA GLU A 633 22.65 -24.63 7.01
C GLU A 633 23.54 -25.25 5.92
N ILE A 634 24.74 -24.69 5.67
CA ILE A 634 25.74 -25.35 4.80
C ILE A 634 26.20 -26.68 5.41
N ILE A 635 26.51 -26.74 6.71
CA ILE A 635 26.87 -27.99 7.39
C ILE A 635 25.74 -29.02 7.22
N ARG A 636 24.48 -28.61 7.46
CA ARG A 636 23.29 -29.45 7.30
C ARG A 636 23.11 -29.94 5.87
N LYS A 637 23.33 -29.10 4.85
CA LYS A 637 23.29 -29.49 3.42
C LYS A 637 24.42 -30.46 3.06
N LEU A 638 25.63 -30.23 3.56
CA LEU A 638 26.81 -31.06 3.31
C LEU A 638 26.80 -32.40 4.07
N SER A 639 25.96 -32.56 5.10
CA SER A 639 25.78 -33.85 5.82
C SER A 639 25.49 -35.03 4.88
N SER A 640 24.84 -34.76 3.74
CA SER A 640 24.59 -35.70 2.65
C SER A 640 25.84 -36.29 1.99
N CYS A 641 27.01 -35.70 2.19
CA CYS A 641 28.29 -36.14 1.61
C CYS A 641 29.43 -35.98 2.62
N SER A 642 29.72 -37.05 3.36
CA SER A 642 30.73 -37.07 4.44
C SER A 642 32.11 -36.50 4.05
N SER A 643 32.58 -36.69 2.80
CA SER A 643 33.86 -36.12 2.36
C SER A 643 33.84 -34.59 2.24
N LEU A 644 32.74 -34.01 1.73
CA LEU A 644 32.57 -32.55 1.68
C LEU A 644 32.35 -31.98 3.09
N LEU A 645 31.60 -32.70 3.94
CA LEU A 645 31.37 -32.34 5.34
C LEU A 645 32.69 -32.24 6.11
N VAL A 646 33.48 -33.31 6.16
CA VAL A 646 34.77 -33.35 6.90
C VAL A 646 35.74 -32.31 6.37
N SER A 647 35.81 -32.11 5.05
CA SER A 647 36.63 -31.05 4.44
C SER A 647 36.19 -29.64 4.90
N PHE A 648 34.88 -29.39 5.02
CA PHE A 648 34.37 -28.09 5.46
C PHE A 648 34.53 -27.86 6.97
N LEU A 649 34.27 -28.88 7.80
CA LEU A 649 34.51 -28.80 9.25
C LEU A 649 36.00 -28.54 9.56
N GLY A 650 36.92 -29.17 8.82
CA GLY A 650 38.35 -28.86 8.91
C GLY A 650 38.70 -27.41 8.53
N GLU A 651 38.10 -26.86 7.47
CA GLU A 651 38.29 -25.44 7.12
C GLU A 651 37.74 -24.49 8.21
N LEU A 652 36.60 -24.83 8.84
CA LEU A 652 36.05 -24.04 9.94
C LEU A 652 36.99 -23.99 11.15
N VAL A 653 37.62 -25.13 11.51
CA VAL A 653 38.63 -25.18 12.58
C VAL A 653 39.85 -24.31 12.24
N GLU A 654 40.45 -24.51 11.05
CA GLU A 654 41.64 -23.76 10.64
C GLU A 654 41.38 -22.24 10.52
N LYS A 655 40.22 -21.84 10.01
CA LYS A 655 39.90 -20.44 9.71
C LYS A 655 39.40 -19.66 10.93
N PHE A 656 38.67 -20.32 11.83
CA PHE A 656 38.02 -19.69 12.98
C PHE A 656 38.63 -20.11 14.32
N CYS A 657 38.77 -21.41 14.62
CA CYS A 657 39.35 -21.86 15.89
C CYS A 657 40.83 -21.45 16.03
N HIS A 658 41.62 -21.62 14.96
CA HIS A 658 43.02 -21.20 14.92
C HIS A 658 43.22 -19.73 14.48
N SER A 659 42.14 -18.93 14.48
CA SER A 659 42.21 -17.53 14.04
C SER A 659 43.03 -16.65 14.99
N GLN A 660 43.94 -15.86 14.43
CA GLN A 660 44.73 -14.88 15.20
C GLN A 660 43.85 -13.81 15.88
N LYS A 661 42.66 -13.55 15.34
CA LYS A 661 41.68 -12.61 15.91
C LYS A 661 40.74 -13.34 16.87
N TRP A 662 40.59 -12.81 18.10
CA TRP A 662 39.66 -13.34 19.10
C TRP A 662 38.21 -13.41 18.61
N SER A 663 37.79 -12.47 17.75
CA SER A 663 36.47 -12.49 17.13
C SER A 663 36.25 -13.64 16.15
N GLY A 664 37.32 -14.15 15.51
CA GLY A 664 37.27 -15.38 14.73
C GLY A 664 37.12 -16.62 15.61
N ARG A 665 37.80 -16.65 16.75
CA ARG A 665 37.70 -17.77 17.72
C ARG A 665 36.34 -17.80 18.43
N GLN A 666 35.74 -16.63 18.68
CA GLN A 666 34.33 -16.55 19.07
C GLN A 666 33.38 -17.00 17.95
N ALA A 667 33.64 -16.68 16.69
CA ALA A 667 32.82 -17.16 15.57
C ALA A 667 32.80 -18.70 15.49
N PHE A 668 33.93 -19.37 15.77
CA PHE A 668 33.96 -20.83 15.90
C PHE A 668 33.02 -21.33 17.01
N ALA A 669 33.11 -20.76 18.21
CA ALA A 669 32.24 -21.14 19.33
C ALA A 669 30.74 -20.89 19.03
N PHE A 670 30.38 -19.78 18.39
CA PHE A 670 28.99 -19.51 17.96
C PHE A 670 28.49 -20.48 16.87
N VAL A 671 29.33 -20.85 15.90
CA VAL A 671 28.98 -21.87 14.88
C VAL A 671 28.80 -23.24 15.53
N CYS A 672 29.67 -23.62 16.47
CA CYS A 672 29.53 -24.86 17.23
C CYS A 672 28.27 -24.87 18.13
N GLN A 673 27.91 -23.72 18.71
CA GLN A 673 26.66 -23.55 19.46
C GLN A 673 25.44 -23.78 18.55
N LEU A 674 25.33 -23.02 17.45
CA LEU A 674 24.22 -23.14 16.50
C LEU A 674 24.12 -24.54 15.88
N SER A 675 25.25 -25.22 15.63
CA SER A 675 25.27 -26.60 15.11
C SER A 675 24.54 -27.61 16.01
N ILE A 676 24.47 -27.35 17.33
CA ILE A 676 23.76 -28.18 18.32
C ILE A 676 22.32 -27.68 18.58
N GLU A 677 22.07 -26.38 18.43
CA GLU A 677 20.73 -25.77 18.60
C GLU A 677 19.84 -26.02 17.37
N GLU A 678 20.42 -25.96 16.17
CA GLU A 678 19.77 -26.17 14.87
C GLU A 678 19.95 -27.61 14.34
N GLU A 679 20.47 -28.53 15.19
CA GLU A 679 20.63 -29.99 14.94
C GLU A 679 21.26 -30.34 13.57
N CYS A 680 22.28 -29.59 13.17
CA CYS A 680 22.88 -29.66 11.83
C CYS A 680 23.85 -30.83 11.59
N LEU A 681 24.20 -31.57 12.66
CA LEU A 681 25.14 -32.70 12.69
C LEU A 681 24.59 -33.80 13.58
N SER A 682 25.03 -35.06 13.38
CA SER A 682 24.89 -36.05 14.45
C SER A 682 25.79 -35.68 15.63
N LEU A 683 25.37 -36.04 16.85
CA LEU A 683 26.15 -35.72 18.05
C LEU A 683 27.51 -36.43 18.05
N ASP A 684 27.61 -37.61 17.41
CA ASP A 684 28.88 -38.31 17.18
C ASP A 684 29.82 -37.55 16.25
N GLN A 685 29.32 -37.04 15.11
CA GLN A 685 30.11 -36.22 14.17
C GLN A 685 30.59 -34.92 14.83
N PHE A 686 29.75 -34.32 15.68
CA PHE A 686 30.15 -33.15 16.47
C PHE A 686 31.23 -33.51 17.50
N SER A 687 31.05 -34.61 18.25
CA SER A 687 32.04 -35.09 19.24
C SER A 687 33.38 -35.51 18.62
N GLU A 688 33.37 -36.01 17.38
CA GLU A 688 34.60 -36.38 16.66
C GLU A 688 35.33 -35.16 16.10
N HIS A 689 34.62 -34.23 15.43
CA HIS A 689 35.27 -33.20 14.60
C HIS A 689 35.28 -31.78 15.20
N LEU A 690 34.27 -31.39 15.98
CA LEU A 690 34.12 -30.01 16.47
C LEU A 690 34.35 -29.85 17.97
N LEU A 691 34.00 -30.85 18.77
CA LEU A 691 34.16 -30.79 20.23
C LEU A 691 35.64 -30.67 20.67
N PRO A 692 36.62 -31.43 20.14
CA PRO A 692 37.99 -31.31 20.62
C PRO A 692 38.62 -29.92 20.36
N PRO A 693 38.48 -29.30 19.16
CA PRO A 693 38.88 -27.91 18.96
C PRO A 693 38.08 -26.91 19.81
N LEU A 694 36.80 -27.14 20.06
CA LEU A 694 35.99 -26.27 20.91
C LEU A 694 36.51 -26.24 22.36
N LEU A 695 36.87 -27.40 22.92
CA LEU A 695 37.44 -27.50 24.27
C LEU A 695 38.83 -26.84 24.38
N GLN A 696 39.62 -26.82 23.30
CA GLN A 696 40.92 -26.14 23.25
C GLN A 696 40.80 -24.63 23.54
N LEU A 697 39.66 -24.00 23.24
CA LEU A 697 39.40 -22.58 23.56
C LEU A 697 39.36 -22.28 25.08
N ALA A 698 39.35 -23.29 25.95
CA ALA A 698 39.51 -23.07 27.40
C ALA A 698 40.90 -22.57 27.79
N SER A 699 41.90 -22.72 26.92
CA SER A 699 43.24 -22.14 27.08
C SER A 699 43.44 -20.80 26.34
N ASP A 700 42.36 -20.18 25.83
CA ASP A 700 42.46 -18.92 25.09
C ASP A 700 42.96 -17.76 25.98
N PRO A 701 43.93 -16.94 25.54
CA PRO A 701 44.39 -15.79 26.31
C PRO A 701 43.29 -14.75 26.60
N VAL A 702 42.23 -14.67 25.78
CA VAL A 702 41.18 -13.65 25.87
C VAL A 702 39.99 -14.18 26.68
N PRO A 703 39.66 -13.58 27.86
CA PRO A 703 38.56 -14.04 28.70
C PRO A 703 37.21 -14.11 27.97
N ASN A 704 36.92 -13.15 27.08
CA ASN A 704 35.67 -13.13 26.31
C ASN A 704 35.48 -14.37 25.39
N VAL A 705 36.55 -15.07 25.02
CA VAL A 705 36.44 -16.36 24.30
C VAL A 705 36.12 -17.48 25.30
N ARG A 706 36.80 -17.51 26.45
CA ARG A 706 36.57 -18.51 27.52
C ARG A 706 35.18 -18.37 28.17
N VAL A 707 34.65 -17.15 28.31
CA VAL A 707 33.27 -16.87 28.71
C VAL A 707 32.28 -17.45 27.71
N LEU A 708 32.51 -17.28 26.41
CA LEU A 708 31.63 -17.81 25.38
C LEU A 708 31.67 -19.34 25.36
N LEU A 709 32.86 -19.96 25.48
CA LEU A 709 32.97 -21.41 25.66
C LEU A 709 32.18 -21.87 26.89
N ALA A 710 32.39 -21.26 28.06
CA ALA A 710 31.68 -21.63 29.29
C ALA A 710 30.15 -21.59 29.12
N LYS A 711 29.64 -20.56 28.44
CA LYS A 711 28.22 -20.47 28.04
C LYS A 711 27.82 -21.61 27.11
N THR A 712 28.50 -21.80 25.98
CA THR A 712 28.20 -22.87 25.00
C THR A 712 28.19 -24.26 25.67
N LEU A 713 29.15 -24.56 26.56
CA LEU A 713 29.16 -25.81 27.31
C LEU A 713 27.95 -25.92 28.26
N ARG A 714 27.67 -24.90 29.09
CA ARG A 714 26.64 -24.97 30.16
C ARG A 714 25.20 -24.75 29.70
N GLN A 715 24.99 -24.02 28.60
CA GLN A 715 23.66 -23.59 28.12
C GLN A 715 23.20 -24.37 26.88
N THR A 716 24.12 -25.04 26.16
CA THR A 716 23.79 -25.72 24.90
C THR A 716 24.20 -27.20 24.92
N LEU A 717 25.47 -27.53 25.18
CA LEU A 717 25.92 -28.93 25.14
C LEU A 717 25.40 -29.74 26.33
N LEU A 718 25.56 -29.24 27.56
CA LEU A 718 25.16 -29.97 28.78
C LEU A 718 23.64 -30.02 29.02
N GLU A 719 22.81 -29.41 28.14
CA GLU A 719 21.36 -29.69 28.09
C GLU A 719 21.03 -30.99 27.30
N ARG A 720 21.97 -31.56 26.52
CA ARG A 720 21.76 -32.80 25.76
C ARG A 720 22.38 -34.00 26.50
N GLU A 721 21.56 -34.99 26.86
CA GLU A 721 21.97 -36.17 27.66
C GLU A 721 23.17 -36.93 27.08
N TYR A 722 23.33 -36.96 25.75
CA TYR A 722 24.46 -37.59 25.06
C TYR A 722 25.83 -37.16 25.62
N PHE A 723 26.04 -35.86 25.84
CA PHE A 723 27.33 -35.34 26.31
C PHE A 723 27.60 -35.65 27.79
N LEU A 724 26.56 -35.99 28.56
CA LEU A 724 26.63 -36.49 29.94
C LEU A 724 26.80 -38.02 30.02
N SER A 725 26.71 -38.72 28.88
CA SER A 725 26.73 -40.18 28.82
C SER A 725 28.13 -40.73 28.53
N SER A 726 28.43 -41.90 29.10
CA SER A 726 29.68 -42.64 28.86
C SER A 726 29.82 -43.22 27.45
N VAL A 727 28.86 -42.96 26.56
CA VAL A 727 28.97 -43.24 25.12
C VAL A 727 29.82 -42.16 24.41
N ASN A 728 29.80 -40.92 24.92
CA ASN A 728 30.59 -39.82 24.37
C ASN A 728 32.08 -40.01 24.70
N CYS A 729 32.89 -40.32 23.68
CA CYS A 729 34.34 -40.52 23.81
C CYS A 729 35.10 -39.30 24.38
N GLN A 730 34.51 -38.10 24.32
CA GLN A 730 35.08 -36.86 24.85
C GLN A 730 34.53 -36.45 26.23
N GLN A 731 33.69 -37.25 26.90
CA GLN A 731 33.08 -36.88 28.19
C GLN A 731 34.12 -36.41 29.23
N VAL A 732 35.21 -37.18 29.40
CA VAL A 732 36.26 -36.86 30.38
C VAL A 732 36.99 -35.55 30.04
N ALA A 733 37.18 -35.25 28.75
CA ALA A 733 37.78 -34.01 28.29
C ALA A 733 36.83 -32.81 28.52
N LEU A 734 35.53 -33.00 28.29
CA LEU A 734 34.49 -32.00 28.55
C LEU A 734 34.37 -31.68 30.05
N GLU A 735 34.34 -32.69 30.91
CA GLU A 735 34.31 -32.52 32.37
C GLU A 735 35.55 -31.82 32.91
N HIS A 736 36.75 -32.26 32.49
CA HIS A 736 38.00 -31.61 32.87
C HIS A 736 38.05 -30.13 32.42
N THR A 737 37.55 -29.85 31.21
CA THR A 737 37.45 -28.49 30.68
C THR A 737 36.49 -27.62 31.48
N LEU A 738 35.34 -28.16 31.88
CA LEU A 738 34.38 -27.43 32.71
C LEU A 738 34.97 -27.09 34.08
N VAL A 739 35.68 -28.03 34.73
CA VAL A 739 36.36 -27.79 36.01
C VAL A 739 37.47 -26.73 35.88
N ALA A 740 38.22 -26.73 34.78
CA ALA A 740 39.21 -25.69 34.49
C ALA A 740 38.55 -24.30 34.38
N LEU A 741 37.43 -24.18 33.66
CA LEU A 741 36.69 -22.91 33.53
C LEU A 741 36.04 -22.46 34.85
N GLN A 742 35.59 -23.39 35.70
CA GLN A 742 35.11 -23.11 37.06
C GLN A 742 36.22 -22.65 38.02
N THR A 743 37.49 -22.91 37.68
CA THR A 743 38.67 -22.49 38.45
C THR A 743 39.51 -21.41 37.75
N ASP A 744 38.99 -20.78 36.69
CA ASP A 744 39.67 -19.74 35.90
C ASP A 744 40.12 -18.56 36.79
N VAL A 745 41.10 -17.77 36.33
CA VAL A 745 41.51 -16.52 37.01
C VAL A 745 40.40 -15.47 36.90
N ASP A 746 39.74 -15.38 35.74
CA ASP A 746 38.71 -14.41 35.42
C ASP A 746 37.39 -14.67 36.16
N LYS A 747 36.67 -13.61 36.56
CA LYS A 747 35.44 -13.74 37.37
C LYS A 747 34.23 -14.16 36.54
N ASP A 748 34.12 -13.66 35.31
CA ASP A 748 32.97 -13.90 34.45
C ASP A 748 33.05 -15.30 33.84
N VAL A 749 34.26 -15.77 33.50
CA VAL A 749 34.48 -17.17 33.08
C VAL A 749 34.02 -18.12 34.19
N LYS A 750 34.48 -17.92 35.43
CA LYS A 750 34.04 -18.71 36.59
C LYS A 750 32.52 -18.67 36.80
N TYR A 751 31.92 -17.49 36.68
CA TYR A 751 30.48 -17.31 36.84
C TYR A 751 29.70 -18.13 35.80
N PHE A 752 29.95 -17.93 34.51
CA PHE A 752 29.22 -18.64 33.46
C PHE A 752 29.53 -20.15 33.41
N ALA A 753 30.71 -20.58 33.87
CA ALA A 753 31.03 -22.01 34.04
C ALA A 753 30.35 -22.64 35.27
N SER A 754 29.99 -21.84 36.28
CA SER A 754 29.37 -22.32 37.53
C SER A 754 27.84 -22.30 37.50
N VAL A 755 27.22 -21.33 36.84
CA VAL A 755 25.74 -21.22 36.73
C VAL A 755 25.15 -22.47 36.08
N HIS A 756 23.98 -22.92 36.57
CA HIS A 756 23.19 -24.00 35.97
C HIS A 756 22.03 -23.43 35.13
N PRO A 757 21.68 -24.04 33.98
CA PRO A 757 20.74 -23.47 33.00
C PRO A 757 19.31 -23.27 33.53
N GLY A 758 18.88 -24.04 34.55
CA GLY A 758 17.54 -23.93 35.13
C GLY A 758 17.22 -22.61 35.84
N SER A 759 18.20 -21.73 36.09
CA SER A 759 18.04 -20.53 36.91
C SER A 759 17.69 -19.25 36.13
N THR A 760 17.51 -19.30 34.80
CA THR A 760 17.51 -18.06 33.98
C THR A 760 16.57 -18.06 32.76
N ARG A 761 15.52 -18.91 32.73
CA ARG A 761 14.49 -18.90 31.66
C ARG A 761 13.48 -17.73 31.75
N LEU A 762 13.93 -16.56 32.22
CA LEU A 762 13.17 -15.30 32.30
C LEU A 762 14.13 -14.11 32.09
N ASN A 763 14.57 -13.89 30.84
CA ASN A 763 14.96 -12.60 30.23
C ASN A 763 15.57 -12.85 28.83
N GLU A 764 14.76 -12.72 27.77
CA GLU A 764 15.24 -12.89 26.38
C GLU A 764 16.18 -11.75 25.92
N ASP A 765 16.17 -10.59 26.62
CA ASP A 765 17.04 -9.43 26.32
C ASP A 765 18.55 -9.70 26.53
N ALA A 766 18.94 -10.87 27.03
CA ALA A 766 20.34 -11.21 27.32
C ALA A 766 21.27 -11.19 26.09
N MET A 767 20.74 -11.33 24.86
CA MET A 767 21.53 -11.19 23.63
C MET A 767 22.03 -9.75 23.39
N SER A 768 21.42 -8.74 24.03
CA SER A 768 21.78 -7.32 23.89
C SER A 768 23.16 -6.98 24.49
N THR A 769 23.60 -7.73 25.50
CA THR A 769 24.72 -7.33 26.38
C THR A 769 26.11 -7.54 25.77
N THR A 770 26.22 -8.20 24.61
CA THR A 770 27.48 -8.25 23.83
C THR A 770 27.86 -6.90 23.17
N SER A 771 27.00 -5.88 23.28
CA SER A 771 27.28 -4.51 22.81
C SER A 771 28.05 -3.64 23.82
N SER A 772 28.54 -4.19 24.93
CA SER A 772 29.22 -3.43 26.00
C SER A 772 30.67 -3.90 26.23
N THR A 773 31.59 -3.51 25.35
CA THR A 773 33.01 -3.36 25.72
C THR A 773 33.69 -2.33 24.82
N TYR A 774 34.30 -1.31 25.46
CA TYR A 774 35.25 -0.30 24.97
C TYR A 774 35.70 -0.33 23.49
#